data_AF-A0A368ZC63-F1
#
_entry.id   AF-A0A368ZC63-F1
#
_cell.length_a   1.000
_cell.length_b   1.000
_cell.length_c   1.000
_cell.angle_alpha   90.00
_cell.angle_beta   90.00
_cell.angle_gamma   90.00
#
_symmetry.space_group_name_H-M   'P 1'
#
loop_
_entity.id
_entity.type
_entity.pdbx_description
1 polymer ?
#
loop_
_entity_poly.entity_id
_entity_poly.type
_entity_poly.pdbx_seq_one_letter_code
_entity_poly.pdbx_strand_id
1 'polypeptide(L)'
;MKRYFLLLILCICSSGHFYAQEDDGVVAFDLPTRNSLTFNRFTINPTFSFVREQTKYISFYNKREWVQFENAPLTYLASYSGRFGENIGAGIGLFQQNYGVLTTFGGILNFAYNAQLGYDSNLTFGLNIGAYKSGVNTANVITNFQDPSLQNIPDNFLLTVNPGINYGTEFLDFGLAVKNLALYNVKTSTLIEENPKQSLQAHMLYTGYIRSRDFFDRSKFTGLIQSEFQEEETILSGVAMVTVPKGIWAQVGYNTLYGVSGGLGLHITDHIALEYNYETAFGDLNQFGPSHEITLAYRFKNNKYYDYSREDEISSILSSGNKRRYKKTRKSKVARTTSSKKKAHETKETVSKIESEKESTETVVVAQNTKDDKTDEQEAQAAAEAEAKRLAEQQAQAAAEAEAKRLAEEQAQAAAEAEAKRLAEQQAQAVAEAEAKRLAEEQAQAAAEAEAKRLAEQQAQAVAEAEAKRLAEEQAQAAAEAEAKRLAEEQAQAAAESEAQRLEEEQAQAAVEAEAQTVVNEGVEIPEVDTVQATDQLGMQMQELAEITTDAEAVQNDLLAQLSAIIDIKDQDLKDLKKENDLSDQGITVAPKAFKSVTAENNKLKAVKFDLDKVIAERQENIDALTKLYDTRSENSEFAMDEVNLFYKKEIKRLKSEQLKANNLLAQLDVKLEAIKVATEFEKRRRIKRAAYSSEKDRYSQDRAMLKSIRETTSLSETPLKEEDFDFGELQGNSIKILKNIENIESGYYLIIAVHSDTDRRNKFLKNVVASGRTDVDFFHDVNTSKYYIFYEKFEDIGSATNALSAKGNRPYNGKMSIVKIEN
;
A
#
# COMPACT_ATOMS: atom_id res chain seq x y z
N MET A 1 4.57 -34.83 3.27
CA MET A 1 4.41 -33.60 2.46
C MET A 1 3.56 -32.47 3.09
N LYS A 2 2.90 -32.65 4.26
CA LYS A 2 2.16 -31.56 4.92
C LYS A 2 2.92 -30.81 6.04
N ARG A 3 4.07 -31.32 6.50
CA ARG A 3 4.86 -30.71 7.59
C ARG A 3 5.92 -29.69 7.12
N TYR A 4 6.32 -29.74 5.85
CA TYR A 4 7.24 -28.74 5.27
C TYR A 4 6.55 -27.43 4.85
N PHE A 5 5.21 -27.39 4.83
CA PHE A 5 4.45 -26.19 4.48
C PHE A 5 4.24 -25.25 5.68
N LEU A 6 4.44 -25.74 6.90
CA LEU A 6 4.26 -24.99 8.15
C LEU A 6 5.58 -24.40 8.68
N LEU A 7 6.71 -25.01 8.33
CA LEU A 7 8.06 -24.47 8.59
C LEU A 7 8.45 -23.31 7.65
N LEU A 8 7.75 -23.13 6.54
CA LEU A 8 7.98 -22.02 5.61
C LEU A 8 7.18 -20.75 5.99
N ILE A 9 6.25 -20.86 6.95
CA ILE A 9 5.37 -19.75 7.39
C ILE A 9 5.87 -19.12 8.71
N LEU A 10 6.76 -19.77 9.46
CA LEU A 10 7.21 -19.29 10.78
C LEU A 10 8.52 -18.46 10.77
N CYS A 11 9.18 -18.29 9.62
CA CYS A 11 10.44 -17.52 9.51
C CYS A 11 10.27 -16.03 9.13
N ILE A 12 9.05 -15.47 9.09
CA ILE A 12 8.79 -14.10 8.63
C ILE A 12 8.30 -13.20 9.77
N CYS A 13 9.03 -13.13 10.88
CA CYS A 13 8.76 -12.13 11.92
C CYS A 13 10.05 -11.45 12.39
N SER A 14 10.12 -10.16 12.05
CA SER A 14 10.79 -9.06 12.77
C SER A 14 12.32 -9.04 12.84
N SER A 15 12.92 -8.30 11.90
CA SER A 15 14.09 -7.45 12.18
C SER A 15 14.14 -6.29 11.19
N GLY A 16 13.50 -5.17 11.53
CA GLY A 16 13.73 -3.89 10.86
C GLY A 16 15.06 -3.30 11.33
N HIS A 17 16.04 -3.23 10.44
CA HIS A 17 17.24 -2.43 10.59
C HIS A 17 17.15 -1.26 9.61
N PHE A 18 17.27 -0.05 10.13
CA PHE A 18 17.38 1.16 9.31
C PHE A 18 18.86 1.37 8.98
N TYR A 19 19.22 1.37 7.70
CA TYR A 19 20.49 1.87 7.22
C TYR A 19 20.26 3.13 6.37
N ALA A 20 21.10 4.14 6.63
CA ALA A 20 21.08 5.41 5.92
C ALA A 20 21.67 5.25 4.52
N GLN A 21 21.09 5.95 3.54
CA GLN A 21 21.58 6.02 2.16
C GLN A 21 23.01 6.57 2.09
N GLU A 22 23.80 6.02 1.17
CA GLU A 22 25.14 6.50 0.81
C GLU A 22 25.17 8.01 0.47
N ASP A 23 26.33 8.59 0.76
CA ASP A 23 26.75 9.99 0.73
C ASP A 23 26.70 10.70 -0.65
N ASP A 24 26.06 10.13 -1.68
CA ASP A 24 26.12 10.65 -3.07
C ASP A 24 24.80 11.27 -3.59
N GLY A 25 23.76 11.38 -2.74
CA GLY A 25 22.52 12.10 -3.07
C GLY A 25 21.75 11.54 -4.29
N VAL A 26 22.02 10.30 -4.68
CA VAL A 26 21.39 9.60 -5.80
C VAL A 26 20.10 8.93 -5.35
N VAL A 27 18.99 9.27 -6.00
CA VAL A 27 17.71 8.56 -5.81
C VAL A 27 17.61 7.47 -6.87
N ALA A 28 17.44 6.22 -6.43
CA ALA A 28 17.18 5.09 -7.30
C ALA A 28 15.83 5.24 -8.02
N PHE A 29 15.71 4.65 -9.20
CA PHE A 29 14.50 4.75 -10.01
C PHE A 29 13.35 3.96 -9.38
N ASP A 30 12.30 4.67 -8.94
CA ASP A 30 11.06 4.08 -8.43
C ASP A 30 9.87 5.01 -8.71
N LEU A 31 8.91 4.55 -9.52
CA LEU A 31 7.71 5.33 -9.87
C LEU A 31 6.48 4.82 -9.09
N PRO A 32 5.80 5.68 -8.33
CA PRO A 32 4.69 5.27 -7.46
C PRO A 32 3.38 5.10 -8.25
N THR A 33 3.35 4.21 -9.24
CA THR A 33 2.24 3.96 -10.18
C THR A 33 1.47 2.66 -9.89
N ARG A 34 1.55 2.20 -8.64
CA ARG A 34 1.12 0.88 -8.15
C ARG A 34 -0.38 0.68 -8.02
N ASN A 35 -1.17 1.75 -7.99
CA ASN A 35 -2.59 1.67 -7.63
C ASN A 35 -3.55 1.57 -8.82
N SER A 36 -3.05 1.63 -10.06
CA SER A 36 -3.87 1.55 -11.27
C SER A 36 -3.60 0.29 -12.08
N LEU A 37 -4.65 -0.49 -12.38
CA LEU A 37 -4.58 -1.58 -13.34
C LEU A 37 -5.04 -1.18 -14.75
N THR A 38 -5.33 0.10 -14.97
CA THR A 38 -5.80 0.61 -16.27
C THR A 38 -4.71 1.39 -17.01
N PHE A 39 -3.99 2.26 -16.31
CA PHE A 39 -3.01 3.16 -16.92
C PHE A 39 -1.58 2.85 -16.46
N ASN A 40 -0.60 3.27 -17.27
CA ASN A 40 0.84 3.16 -16.96
C ASN A 40 1.34 1.76 -16.59
N ARG A 41 0.61 0.69 -16.90
CA ARG A 41 0.90 -0.67 -16.42
C ARG A 41 2.32 -1.18 -16.71
N PHE A 42 2.97 -0.64 -17.74
CA PHE A 42 4.36 -0.96 -18.10
C PHE A 42 5.38 -0.58 -17.01
N THR A 43 5.06 0.35 -16.11
CA THR A 43 5.91 0.70 -14.96
C THR A 43 5.74 -0.28 -13.79
N ILE A 44 4.58 -0.95 -13.69
CA ILE A 44 4.32 -2.01 -12.72
C ILE A 44 5.08 -3.27 -13.13
N ASN A 45 4.97 -3.66 -14.40
CA ASN A 45 5.73 -4.76 -14.98
C ASN A 45 6.07 -4.48 -16.45
N PRO A 46 7.32 -4.73 -16.90
CA PRO A 46 7.74 -4.47 -18.28
C PRO A 46 6.91 -5.20 -19.35
N THR A 47 6.26 -6.32 -19.02
CA THR A 47 5.44 -7.08 -19.98
C THR A 47 4.02 -6.52 -20.17
N PHE A 48 3.56 -5.64 -19.28
CA PHE A 48 2.15 -5.21 -19.22
C PHE A 48 1.75 -4.17 -20.27
N SER A 49 2.67 -3.69 -21.11
CA SER A 49 2.31 -2.98 -22.34
C SER A 49 1.66 -3.90 -23.39
N PHE A 50 1.81 -5.22 -23.23
CA PHE A 50 1.16 -6.23 -24.06
C PHE A 50 0.18 -7.12 -23.27
N VAL A 51 0.58 -7.60 -22.09
CA VAL A 51 -0.20 -8.59 -21.31
C VAL A 51 -1.57 -8.03 -20.93
N ARG A 52 -2.62 -8.65 -21.45
CA ARG A 52 -4.04 -8.23 -21.29
C ARG A 52 -4.28 -6.77 -21.68
N GLU A 53 -3.41 -6.18 -22.49
CA GLU A 53 -3.52 -4.81 -22.99
C GLU A 53 -3.98 -4.80 -24.45
N GLN A 54 -4.90 -3.89 -24.77
CA GLN A 54 -5.47 -3.75 -26.12
C GLN A 54 -5.53 -2.30 -26.55
N THR A 55 -5.75 -1.42 -25.59
CA THR A 55 -5.98 -0.01 -25.83
C THR A 55 -4.67 0.75 -25.80
N LYS A 56 -4.61 1.80 -26.60
CA LYS A 56 -3.49 2.75 -26.54
C LYS A 56 -3.98 3.96 -25.79
N TYR A 57 -3.20 4.39 -24.81
CA TYR A 57 -3.48 5.57 -24.01
C TYR A 57 -2.32 6.54 -24.09
N ILE A 58 -2.65 7.82 -24.30
CA ILE A 58 -1.83 8.90 -23.77
C ILE A 58 -2.38 9.20 -22.38
N SER A 59 -1.57 9.14 -21.34
CA SER A 59 -1.99 9.44 -19.97
C SER A 59 -1.10 10.48 -19.32
N PHE A 60 -1.74 11.39 -18.59
CA PHE A 60 -1.11 12.34 -17.67
C PHE A 60 -1.49 11.92 -16.26
N TYR A 61 -0.47 11.52 -15.51
CA TYR A 61 -0.55 11.02 -14.15
C TYR A 61 0.05 12.05 -13.20
N ASN A 62 -0.67 12.35 -12.14
CA ASN A 62 -0.17 13.10 -11.01
C ASN A 62 -0.45 12.34 -9.72
N LYS A 63 0.58 12.22 -8.88
CA LYS A 63 0.45 11.72 -7.51
C LYS A 63 1.08 12.69 -6.55
N ARG A 64 0.30 13.10 -5.56
CA ARG A 64 0.77 13.83 -4.39
C ARG A 64 0.70 12.89 -3.21
N GLU A 65 1.85 12.51 -2.68
CA GLU A 65 1.92 11.71 -1.47
C GLU A 65 1.75 12.61 -0.24
N TRP A 66 1.17 12.06 0.83
CA TRP A 66 1.22 12.67 2.16
C TRP A 66 0.77 14.13 2.23
N VAL A 67 -0.48 14.39 1.87
CA VAL A 67 -0.97 15.76 1.61
C VAL A 67 -0.93 16.68 2.87
N GLN A 68 -0.78 16.11 4.06
CA GLN A 68 -0.64 16.87 5.32
C GLN A 68 0.80 17.34 5.58
N PHE A 69 1.77 16.89 4.80
CA PHE A 69 3.18 17.26 4.92
C PHE A 69 3.57 18.33 3.88
N GLU A 70 4.23 19.41 4.31
CA GLU A 70 4.77 20.40 3.39
C GLU A 70 5.97 19.83 2.62
N ASN A 71 6.08 20.15 1.33
CA ASN A 71 7.12 19.62 0.43
C ASN A 71 7.12 18.08 0.30
N ALA A 72 5.95 17.45 0.49
CA ALA A 72 5.76 16.02 0.30
C ALA A 72 6.08 15.56 -1.13
N PRO A 73 6.39 14.26 -1.33
CA PRO A 73 6.72 13.72 -2.63
C PRO A 73 5.62 13.99 -3.67
N LEU A 74 6.04 14.55 -4.79
CA LEU A 74 5.15 14.90 -5.89
C LEU A 74 5.67 14.30 -7.18
N THR A 75 4.85 13.46 -7.80
CA THR A 75 5.20 12.76 -9.05
C THR A 75 4.29 13.21 -10.18
N TYR A 76 4.91 13.50 -11.33
CA TYR A 76 4.24 13.69 -12.61
C TYR A 76 4.75 12.64 -13.59
N LEU A 77 3.86 12.03 -14.35
CA LEU A 77 4.21 11.10 -15.42
C LEU A 77 3.30 11.34 -16.62
N ALA A 78 3.90 11.67 -17.76
CA ALA A 78 3.22 11.69 -19.05
C ALA A 78 3.67 10.47 -19.84
N SER A 79 2.74 9.62 -20.28
CA SER A 79 3.10 8.40 -21.00
C SER A 79 2.22 8.15 -22.22
N TYR A 80 2.77 7.42 -23.18
CA TYR A 80 2.05 6.85 -24.30
C TYR A 80 2.38 5.37 -24.38
N SER A 81 1.41 4.50 -24.13
CA SER A 81 1.65 3.06 -24.10
C SER A 81 0.44 2.25 -24.59
N GLY A 82 0.71 1.01 -24.99
CA GLY A 82 -0.30 0.03 -25.37
C GLY A 82 0.22 -0.99 -26.38
N ARG A 83 -0.71 -1.72 -26.97
CA ARG A 83 -0.42 -2.76 -27.98
C ARG A 83 -0.34 -2.16 -29.38
N PHE A 84 0.81 -2.25 -30.04
CA PHE A 84 1.05 -1.67 -31.37
C PHE A 84 0.98 -2.69 -32.51
N GLY A 85 1.16 -3.97 -32.23
CA GLY A 85 1.07 -5.06 -33.20
C GLY A 85 0.43 -6.32 -32.62
N GLU A 86 0.42 -7.39 -33.42
CA GLU A 86 -0.12 -8.68 -32.97
C GLU A 86 0.72 -9.27 -31.84
N ASN A 87 2.05 -9.07 -31.88
CA ASN A 87 2.98 -9.64 -30.90
C ASN A 87 3.82 -8.57 -30.19
N ILE A 88 3.47 -7.28 -30.33
CA ILE A 88 4.29 -6.16 -29.88
C ILE A 88 3.46 -5.19 -29.02
N GLY A 89 3.93 -4.97 -27.79
CA GLY A 89 3.57 -3.87 -26.91
C GLY A 89 4.73 -2.89 -26.80
N ALA A 90 4.43 -1.61 -26.64
CA ALA A 90 5.45 -0.61 -26.42
C ALA A 90 4.92 0.51 -25.52
N GLY A 91 5.84 1.25 -24.92
CA GLY A 91 5.51 2.42 -24.11
C GLY A 91 6.66 3.42 -24.09
N ILE A 92 6.30 4.69 -23.98
CA ILE A 92 7.24 5.76 -23.65
C ILE A 92 6.63 6.57 -22.50
N GLY A 93 7.45 6.90 -21.50
CA GLY A 93 7.06 7.74 -20.37
C GLY A 93 8.09 8.84 -20.15
N LEU A 94 7.62 10.03 -19.78
CA LEU A 94 8.43 11.12 -19.25
C LEU A 94 7.93 11.41 -17.85
N PHE A 95 8.83 11.47 -16.88
CA PHE A 95 8.48 11.64 -15.49
C PHE A 95 9.31 12.72 -14.82
N GLN A 96 8.70 13.33 -13.81
CA GLN A 96 9.36 14.22 -12.87
C GLN A 96 8.91 13.84 -11.46
N GLN A 97 9.86 13.65 -10.56
CA GLN A 97 9.62 13.40 -9.14
C GLN A 97 10.34 14.44 -8.32
N ASN A 98 9.61 15.08 -7.41
CA ASN A 98 10.14 16.05 -6.48
C ASN A 98 10.04 15.47 -5.07
N TYR A 99 11.18 15.34 -4.39
CA TYR A 99 11.30 14.91 -2.99
C TYR A 99 11.93 16.06 -2.20
N GLY A 100 11.10 16.98 -1.70
CA GLY A 100 11.58 18.23 -1.11
C GLY A 100 12.45 19.03 -2.09
N VAL A 101 13.75 19.15 -1.78
CA VAL A 101 14.73 19.86 -2.60
C VAL A 101 15.36 18.98 -3.68
N LEU A 102 15.18 17.66 -3.64
CA LEU A 102 15.66 16.75 -4.67
C LEU A 102 14.66 16.68 -5.83
N THR A 103 15.15 16.81 -7.05
CA THR A 103 14.34 16.67 -8.27
C THR A 103 14.96 15.63 -9.18
N THR A 104 14.14 14.66 -9.57
CA THR A 104 14.48 13.63 -10.55
C THR A 104 13.64 13.85 -11.79
N PHE A 105 14.29 13.97 -12.95
CA PHE A 105 13.62 14.12 -14.24
C PHE A 105 14.19 13.14 -15.24
N GLY A 106 13.33 12.41 -15.95
CA GLY A 106 13.78 11.45 -16.92
C GLY A 106 12.69 10.86 -17.79
N GLY A 107 13.08 9.82 -18.53
CA GLY A 107 12.20 9.07 -19.39
C GLY A 107 12.41 7.57 -19.29
N ILE A 108 11.39 6.83 -19.71
CA ILE A 108 11.38 5.37 -19.73
C ILE A 108 10.91 4.94 -21.12
N LEU A 109 11.64 4.00 -21.70
CA LEU A 109 11.24 3.28 -22.90
C LEU A 109 10.88 1.86 -22.49
N ASN A 110 9.71 1.41 -22.91
CA ASN A 110 9.21 0.07 -22.72
C ASN A 110 9.04 -0.64 -24.06
N PHE A 111 9.48 -1.88 -24.12
CA PHE A 111 9.20 -2.79 -25.22
C PHE A 111 8.79 -4.16 -24.69
N ALA A 112 7.69 -4.70 -25.21
CA ALA A 112 7.23 -6.04 -24.89
C ALA A 112 6.96 -6.86 -26.17
N TYR A 113 7.47 -8.09 -26.18
CA TYR A 113 7.31 -9.02 -27.28
C TYR A 113 6.62 -10.30 -26.81
N ASN A 114 5.56 -10.71 -27.51
CA ASN A 114 4.80 -11.92 -27.22
C ASN A 114 5.14 -13.04 -28.20
N ALA A 115 5.58 -14.16 -27.66
CA ALA A 115 5.74 -15.43 -28.36
C ALA A 115 4.53 -16.32 -28.07
N GLN A 116 3.72 -16.60 -29.09
CA GLN A 116 2.61 -17.53 -28.96
C GLN A 116 3.14 -18.98 -28.95
N LEU A 117 2.87 -19.71 -27.86
CA LEU A 117 3.29 -21.11 -27.69
C LEU A 117 2.18 -22.10 -28.10
N GLY A 118 0.92 -21.67 -28.00
CA GLY A 118 -0.26 -22.48 -28.30
C GLY A 118 -1.51 -21.63 -28.48
N TYR A 119 -2.68 -22.27 -28.54
CA TYR A 119 -3.96 -21.58 -28.70
C TYR A 119 -4.29 -20.67 -27.51
N ASP A 120 -4.07 -21.18 -26.30
CA ASP A 120 -4.40 -20.49 -25.04
C ASP A 120 -3.16 -20.20 -24.20
N SER A 121 -1.96 -20.35 -24.74
CA SER A 121 -0.69 -20.17 -24.01
C SER A 121 0.27 -19.27 -24.75
N ASN A 122 0.83 -18.28 -24.06
CA ASN A 122 1.79 -17.34 -24.61
C ASN A 122 2.89 -17.00 -23.61
N LEU A 123 4.06 -16.61 -24.13
CA LEU A 123 5.20 -16.18 -23.34
C LEU A 123 5.59 -14.77 -23.78
N THR A 124 5.53 -13.81 -22.87
CA THR A 124 5.82 -12.40 -23.14
C THR A 124 7.13 -12.01 -22.48
N PHE A 125 8.02 -11.40 -23.24
CA PHE A 125 9.24 -10.77 -22.75
C PHE A 125 9.04 -9.26 -22.73
N GLY A 126 9.53 -8.60 -21.69
CA GLY A 126 9.42 -7.16 -21.51
C GLY A 126 10.75 -6.56 -21.09
N LEU A 127 11.00 -5.32 -21.50
CA LEU A 127 12.18 -4.57 -21.13
C LEU A 127 11.82 -3.10 -20.92
N ASN A 128 12.15 -2.56 -19.74
CA ASN A 128 12.15 -1.12 -19.49
C ASN A 128 13.59 -0.62 -19.42
N ILE A 129 13.88 0.44 -20.18
CA ILE A 129 15.12 1.19 -20.11
C ILE A 129 14.77 2.60 -19.65
N GLY A 130 15.32 3.02 -18.52
CA GLY A 130 15.13 4.36 -17.98
C GLY A 130 16.41 5.19 -18.10
N ALA A 131 16.26 6.47 -18.41
CA ALA A 131 17.36 7.43 -18.42
C ALA A 131 16.90 8.71 -17.72
N TYR A 132 17.60 9.11 -16.66
CA TYR A 132 17.14 10.20 -15.81
C TYR A 132 18.27 10.95 -15.13
N LYS A 133 18.00 12.21 -14.79
CA LYS A 133 18.88 13.09 -14.04
C LYS A 133 18.31 13.26 -12.63
N SER A 134 19.13 13.02 -11.61
CA SER A 134 18.81 13.23 -10.19
C SER A 134 19.75 14.29 -9.61
N GLY A 135 19.22 15.23 -8.84
CA GLY A 135 20.04 16.22 -8.14
C GLY A 135 19.23 17.21 -7.31
N VAL A 136 19.94 18.10 -6.63
CA VAL A 136 19.33 19.15 -5.80
C VAL A 136 18.85 20.31 -6.67
N ASN A 137 17.60 20.69 -6.52
CA ASN A 137 17.01 21.88 -7.11
C ASN A 137 17.18 23.07 -6.16
N THR A 138 18.19 23.88 -6.41
CA THR A 138 18.53 25.06 -5.60
C THR A 138 17.44 26.14 -5.59
N ALA A 139 16.52 26.16 -6.56
CA ALA A 139 15.39 27.09 -6.56
C ALA A 139 14.36 26.77 -5.46
N ASN A 140 14.32 25.53 -4.98
CA ASN A 140 13.45 25.09 -3.88
C ASN A 140 14.12 25.25 -2.50
N VAL A 141 15.37 25.70 -2.44
CA VAL A 141 16.11 25.87 -1.20
C VAL A 141 15.85 27.25 -0.63
N ILE A 142 15.19 27.31 0.54
CA ILE A 142 14.89 28.56 1.24
C ILE A 142 16.00 28.79 2.28
N THR A 143 16.91 29.73 2.01
CA THR A 143 17.98 30.10 2.95
C THR A 143 18.02 31.60 3.19
N ASN A 144 18.37 31.99 4.42
CA ASN A 144 18.53 33.40 4.80
C ASN A 144 19.79 34.05 4.16
N PHE A 145 20.73 33.22 3.73
CA PHE A 145 21.98 33.60 3.06
C PHE A 145 22.30 32.55 2.00
N GLN A 146 22.94 32.93 0.88
CA GLN A 146 23.39 31.95 -0.10
C GLN A 146 24.50 31.10 0.50
N ASP A 147 24.27 29.78 0.57
CA ASP A 147 25.27 28.81 1.02
C ASP A 147 26.11 28.34 -0.19
N PRO A 148 27.43 28.62 -0.22
CA PRO A 148 28.31 28.18 -1.29
C PRO A 148 28.40 26.64 -1.44
N SER A 149 28.08 25.87 -0.39
CA SER A 149 28.09 24.40 -0.44
C SER A 149 27.01 23.84 -1.36
N LEU A 150 25.87 24.55 -1.51
CA LEU A 150 24.77 24.16 -2.38
C LEU A 150 25.05 24.41 -3.88
N GLN A 151 26.08 25.20 -4.20
CA GLN A 151 26.42 25.54 -5.59
C GLN A 151 27.23 24.44 -6.30
N ASN A 152 27.85 23.54 -5.53
CA ASN A 152 28.74 22.49 -6.04
C ASN A 152 28.18 21.07 -5.92
N ILE A 153 26.87 20.91 -5.65
CA ILE A 153 26.25 19.58 -5.60
C ILE A 153 26.13 19.05 -7.04
N PRO A 154 26.82 17.95 -7.39
CA PRO A 154 26.75 17.40 -8.74
C PRO A 154 25.36 16.81 -9.00
N ASP A 155 24.81 17.08 -10.17
CA ASP A 155 23.66 16.34 -10.69
C ASP A 155 24.16 15.02 -11.30
N ASN A 156 23.51 13.90 -10.99
CA ASN A 156 23.87 12.58 -11.50
C ASN A 156 22.97 12.19 -12.67
N PHE A 157 23.55 11.65 -13.76
CA PHE A 157 22.79 11.11 -14.90
C PHE A 157 22.88 9.59 -14.91
N LEU A 158 21.73 8.94 -14.78
CA LEU A 158 21.59 7.53 -14.44
C LEU A 158 20.85 6.80 -15.56
N LEU A 159 21.33 5.60 -15.87
CA LEU A 159 20.70 4.66 -16.79
C LEU A 159 20.27 3.41 -16.00
N THR A 160 18.99 3.05 -16.08
CA THR A 160 18.42 1.85 -15.44
C THR A 160 17.86 0.86 -16.46
N VAL A 161 18.01 -0.43 -16.17
CA VAL A 161 17.47 -1.53 -16.99
C VAL A 161 16.61 -2.45 -16.13
N ASN A 162 15.39 -2.76 -16.59
CA ASN A 162 14.43 -3.59 -15.87
C ASN A 162 13.81 -4.63 -16.84
N PRO A 163 14.35 -5.85 -16.91
CA PRO A 163 13.77 -6.92 -17.72
C PRO A 163 12.59 -7.61 -17.00
N GLY A 164 11.71 -8.23 -17.79
CA GLY A 164 10.61 -9.05 -17.28
C GLY A 164 10.18 -10.14 -18.26
N ILE A 165 9.57 -11.18 -17.70
CA ILE A 165 9.00 -12.32 -18.43
C ILE A 165 7.64 -12.68 -17.84
N ASN A 166 6.69 -13.06 -18.68
CA ASN A 166 5.34 -13.44 -18.27
C ASN A 166 4.82 -14.61 -19.10
N TYR A 167 4.35 -15.66 -18.44
CA TYR A 167 3.67 -16.79 -19.04
C TYR A 167 2.16 -16.66 -18.85
N GLY A 168 1.45 -16.47 -19.96
CA GLY A 168 -0.01 -16.29 -20.00
C GLY A 168 -0.75 -17.53 -20.47
N THR A 169 -1.88 -17.80 -19.83
CA THR A 169 -2.88 -18.83 -20.18
C THR A 169 -4.18 -18.18 -20.67
N GLU A 170 -5.32 -18.89 -20.69
CA GLU A 170 -6.63 -18.30 -21.02
C GLU A 170 -7.04 -17.18 -20.03
N PHE A 171 -6.88 -17.41 -18.72
CA PHE A 171 -7.34 -16.50 -17.66
C PHE A 171 -6.25 -16.07 -16.66
N LEU A 172 -5.14 -16.80 -16.59
CA LEU A 172 -4.06 -16.57 -15.63
C LEU A 172 -2.77 -16.18 -16.33
N ASP A 173 -2.04 -15.24 -15.74
CA ASP A 173 -0.72 -14.81 -16.17
C ASP A 173 0.23 -14.85 -14.97
N PHE A 174 1.39 -15.45 -15.15
CA PHE A 174 2.44 -15.57 -14.13
C PHE A 174 3.71 -14.94 -14.65
N GLY A 175 4.34 -14.05 -13.89
CA GLY A 175 5.56 -13.40 -14.38
C GLY A 175 6.57 -13.06 -13.31
N LEU A 176 7.80 -12.87 -13.79
CA LEU A 176 8.96 -12.45 -13.03
C LEU A 176 9.54 -11.18 -13.67
N ALA A 177 9.98 -10.23 -12.88
CA ALA A 177 10.70 -9.05 -13.36
C ALA A 177 11.79 -8.67 -12.38
N VAL A 178 12.86 -8.05 -12.88
CA VAL A 178 13.92 -7.50 -12.04
C VAL A 178 13.89 -5.99 -12.17
N LYS A 179 13.66 -5.29 -11.06
CA LYS A 179 13.76 -3.84 -10.98
C LYS A 179 15.20 -3.43 -10.69
N ASN A 180 15.64 -2.38 -11.36
CA ASN A 180 16.97 -1.79 -11.28
C ASN A 180 18.10 -2.85 -11.37
N LEU A 181 18.03 -3.75 -12.35
CA LEU A 181 19.03 -4.81 -12.56
C LEU A 181 20.44 -4.23 -12.72
N ALA A 182 20.54 -3.08 -13.41
CA ALA A 182 21.78 -2.33 -13.56
C ALA A 182 21.44 -0.84 -13.47
N LEU A 183 22.16 -0.12 -12.60
CA LEU A 183 22.06 1.32 -12.45
C LEU A 183 23.43 1.94 -12.73
N TYR A 184 23.59 2.52 -13.93
CA TYR A 184 24.87 3.08 -14.38
C TYR A 184 24.87 4.60 -14.28
N ASN A 185 25.83 5.16 -13.56
CA ASN A 185 26.04 6.60 -13.50
C ASN A 185 27.00 7.01 -14.62
N VAL A 186 26.47 7.70 -15.63
CA VAL A 186 27.23 8.08 -16.83
C VAL A 186 28.30 9.13 -16.51
N LYS A 187 28.12 9.94 -15.47
CA LYS A 187 29.08 10.99 -15.11
C LYS A 187 30.29 10.42 -14.40
N THR A 188 30.09 9.55 -13.43
CA THR A 188 31.17 8.86 -12.71
C THR A 188 31.72 7.67 -13.49
N SER A 189 31.01 7.22 -14.54
CA SER A 189 31.31 6.02 -15.33
C SER A 189 31.33 4.73 -14.49
N THR A 190 30.61 4.70 -13.38
CA THR A 190 30.55 3.57 -12.45
C THR A 190 29.16 2.95 -12.43
N LEU A 191 29.11 1.63 -12.20
CA LEU A 191 27.87 0.94 -11.84
C LEU A 191 27.64 1.15 -10.34
N ILE A 192 26.42 1.51 -9.96
CA ILE A 192 26.03 1.60 -8.55
C ILE A 192 25.74 0.17 -8.07
N GLU A 193 26.63 -0.35 -7.22
CA GLU A 193 26.55 -1.72 -6.71
C GLU A 193 25.56 -1.84 -5.54
N GLU A 194 25.45 -0.82 -4.69
CA GLU A 194 24.50 -0.78 -3.57
C GLU A 194 23.24 -0.01 -3.97
N ASN A 195 22.17 -0.74 -4.33
CA ASN A 195 20.88 -0.13 -4.66
C ASN A 195 19.75 -0.75 -3.83
N PRO A 196 19.27 -0.08 -2.76
CA PRO A 196 18.21 -0.62 -1.92
C PRO A 196 16.86 -0.80 -2.65
N LYS A 197 16.68 -0.15 -3.81
CA LYS A 197 15.51 -0.31 -4.68
C LYS A 197 15.72 -1.31 -5.82
N GLN A 198 16.82 -2.06 -5.81
CA GLN A 198 16.94 -3.25 -6.65
C GLN A 198 16.04 -4.35 -6.08
N SER A 199 15.22 -4.96 -6.93
CA SER A 199 14.28 -5.98 -6.45
C SER A 199 13.93 -7.04 -7.49
N LEU A 200 13.67 -8.24 -7.00
CA LEU A 200 13.04 -9.30 -7.78
C LEU A 200 11.53 -9.26 -7.54
N GLN A 201 10.74 -9.12 -8.59
CA GLN A 201 9.30 -9.08 -8.55
C GLN A 201 8.72 -10.38 -9.12
N ALA A 202 7.85 -11.03 -8.37
CA ALA A 202 7.01 -12.12 -8.85
C ALA A 202 5.54 -11.70 -8.82
N HIS A 203 4.76 -12.05 -9.84
CA HIS A 203 3.34 -11.71 -9.88
C HIS A 203 2.46 -12.81 -10.49
N MET A 204 1.19 -12.77 -10.10
CA MET A 204 0.10 -13.56 -10.65
C MET A 204 -1.07 -12.63 -10.96
N LEU A 205 -1.53 -12.64 -12.20
CA LEU A 205 -2.66 -11.85 -12.68
C LEU A 205 -3.78 -12.79 -13.15
N TYR A 206 -4.99 -12.58 -12.66
CA TYR A 206 -6.20 -13.26 -13.10
C TYR A 206 -7.11 -12.29 -13.82
N THR A 207 -7.63 -12.68 -14.98
CA THR A 207 -8.63 -11.93 -15.75
C THR A 207 -9.82 -12.83 -16.04
N GLY A 208 -11.02 -12.43 -15.62
CA GLY A 208 -12.27 -13.17 -15.85
C GLY A 208 -13.42 -12.26 -16.28
N TYR A 209 -14.49 -12.87 -16.81
CA TYR A 209 -15.67 -12.15 -17.27
C TYR A 209 -16.93 -12.60 -16.52
N ILE A 210 -17.68 -11.62 -16.01
CA ILE A 210 -18.93 -11.81 -15.29
C ILE A 210 -20.08 -11.71 -16.30
N ARG A 211 -20.92 -12.75 -16.37
CA ARG A 211 -22.14 -12.75 -17.16
C ARG A 211 -23.33 -12.56 -16.23
N SER A 212 -24.06 -11.48 -16.41
CA SER A 212 -25.25 -11.11 -15.63
C SER A 212 -26.34 -10.61 -16.59
N ARG A 213 -27.58 -10.46 -16.10
CA ARG A 213 -28.68 -9.94 -16.93
C ARG A 213 -28.75 -8.41 -16.97
N ASP A 214 -28.12 -7.76 -15.99
CA ASP A 214 -28.31 -6.35 -15.67
C ASP A 214 -27.03 -5.52 -15.87
N PHE A 215 -26.77 -4.55 -14.99
CA PHE A 215 -25.67 -3.58 -15.10
C PHE A 215 -24.28 -4.22 -15.27
N PHE A 216 -24.06 -5.39 -14.68
CA PHE A 216 -22.79 -6.12 -14.69
C PHE A 216 -22.64 -7.14 -15.83
N ASP A 217 -23.52 -7.11 -16.83
CA ASP A 217 -23.36 -7.99 -18.00
C ASP A 217 -22.03 -7.71 -18.72
N ARG A 218 -21.22 -8.76 -18.89
CA ARG A 218 -19.88 -8.71 -19.50
C ARG A 218 -18.89 -7.82 -18.75
N SER A 219 -19.08 -7.64 -17.45
CA SER A 219 -18.08 -6.98 -16.61
C SER A 219 -16.79 -7.80 -16.56
N LYS A 220 -15.65 -7.12 -16.69
CA LYS A 220 -14.30 -7.71 -16.59
C LYS A 220 -13.83 -7.59 -15.15
N PHE A 221 -13.39 -8.71 -14.57
CA PHE A 221 -12.70 -8.74 -13.30
C PHE A 221 -11.21 -8.98 -13.55
N THR A 222 -10.36 -8.17 -12.95
CA THR A 222 -8.90 -8.29 -13.01
C THR A 222 -8.35 -8.27 -11.59
N GLY A 223 -7.60 -9.30 -11.20
CA GLY A 223 -6.91 -9.37 -9.92
C GLY A 223 -5.43 -9.58 -10.11
N LEU A 224 -4.60 -8.69 -9.56
CA LEU A 224 -3.14 -8.79 -9.55
C LEU A 224 -2.67 -9.05 -8.12
N ILE A 225 -1.83 -10.05 -7.92
CA ILE A 225 -1.07 -10.27 -6.70
C ILE A 225 0.40 -10.24 -7.07
N GLN A 226 1.21 -9.51 -6.30
CA GLN A 226 2.64 -9.38 -6.55
C GLN A 226 3.43 -9.42 -5.24
N SER A 227 4.59 -10.06 -5.29
CA SER A 227 5.59 -10.09 -4.22
C SER A 227 6.87 -9.47 -4.77
N GLU A 228 7.38 -8.45 -4.10
CA GLU A 228 8.61 -7.76 -4.47
C GLU A 228 9.64 -7.97 -3.36
N PHE A 229 10.76 -8.57 -3.72
CA PHE A 229 11.87 -8.90 -2.82
C PHE A 229 12.98 -7.86 -3.01
N GLN A 230 13.03 -6.86 -2.13
CA GLN A 230 14.15 -5.92 -2.00
C GLN A 230 15.16 -6.49 -0.99
N GLU A 231 16.38 -5.94 -0.94
CA GLU A 231 17.42 -6.40 0.00
C GLU A 231 16.99 -6.24 1.47
N GLU A 232 16.25 -5.17 1.79
CA GLU A 232 15.89 -4.81 3.17
C GLU A 232 14.45 -5.22 3.54
N GLU A 233 13.55 -5.33 2.57
CA GLU A 233 12.13 -5.59 2.81
C GLU A 233 11.48 -6.44 1.72
N THR A 234 10.48 -7.23 2.10
CA THR A 234 9.59 -7.92 1.15
C THR A 234 8.25 -7.21 1.12
N ILE A 235 7.90 -6.65 -0.04
CA ILE A 235 6.65 -5.93 -0.25
C ILE A 235 5.64 -6.87 -0.91
N LEU A 236 4.55 -7.16 -0.19
CA LEU A 236 3.41 -7.88 -0.75
C LEU A 236 2.34 -6.87 -1.15
N SER A 237 1.81 -7.01 -2.36
CA SER A 237 0.68 -6.20 -2.80
C SER A 237 -0.33 -6.97 -3.63
N GLY A 238 -1.57 -6.52 -3.55
CA GLY A 238 -2.69 -7.08 -4.30
C GLY A 238 -3.64 -5.98 -4.73
N VAL A 239 -4.09 -6.01 -5.97
CA VAL A 239 -5.08 -5.07 -6.51
C VAL A 239 -6.16 -5.85 -7.24
N ALA A 240 -7.42 -5.57 -6.91
CA ALA A 240 -8.58 -6.12 -7.58
C ALA A 240 -9.38 -4.99 -8.25
N MET A 241 -9.78 -5.20 -9.50
CA MET A 241 -10.50 -4.23 -10.32
C MET A 241 -11.70 -4.89 -11.00
N VAL A 242 -12.84 -4.19 -10.99
CA VAL A 242 -14.02 -4.54 -11.79
C VAL A 242 -14.27 -3.43 -12.79
N THR A 243 -14.29 -3.78 -14.08
CA THR A 243 -14.60 -2.87 -15.18
C THR A 243 -15.95 -3.24 -15.80
N VAL A 244 -16.85 -2.27 -15.87
CA VAL A 244 -18.18 -2.41 -16.49
C VAL A 244 -18.11 -1.93 -17.94
N PRO A 245 -18.76 -2.60 -18.91
CA PRO A 245 -18.74 -2.19 -20.31
C PRO A 245 -19.30 -0.78 -20.58
N LYS A 246 -19.98 -0.18 -19.61
CA LYS A 246 -20.42 1.23 -19.64
C LYS A 246 -19.28 2.25 -19.43
N GLY A 247 -18.05 1.76 -19.30
CA GLY A 247 -16.85 2.57 -19.15
C GLY A 247 -16.65 3.09 -17.75
N ILE A 248 -17.08 2.33 -16.75
CA ILE A 248 -16.86 2.62 -15.32
C ILE A 248 -16.03 1.48 -14.76
N TRP A 249 -15.02 1.78 -13.96
CA TRP A 249 -14.32 0.78 -13.18
C TRP A 249 -14.07 1.24 -11.76
N ALA A 250 -13.98 0.26 -10.88
CA ALA A 250 -13.61 0.44 -9.48
C ALA A 250 -12.48 -0.52 -9.16
N GLN A 251 -11.52 -0.06 -8.36
CA GLN A 251 -10.38 -0.86 -7.94
C GLN A 251 -10.10 -0.66 -6.46
N VAL A 252 -9.64 -1.74 -5.82
CA VAL A 252 -9.20 -1.75 -4.43
C VAL A 252 -7.86 -2.44 -4.35
N GLY A 253 -6.96 -1.88 -3.57
CA GLY A 253 -5.59 -2.35 -3.44
C GLY A 253 -5.16 -2.44 -1.99
N TYR A 254 -4.21 -3.34 -1.75
CA TYR A 254 -3.50 -3.49 -0.49
C TYR A 254 -2.02 -3.61 -0.80
N ASN A 255 -1.19 -2.90 -0.06
CA ASN A 255 0.25 -2.95 -0.12
C ASN A 255 0.80 -2.93 1.31
N THR A 256 1.73 -3.82 1.63
CA THR A 256 2.28 -3.92 2.99
C THR A 256 3.05 -2.68 3.42
N LEU A 257 3.67 -1.97 2.47
CA LEU A 257 4.45 -0.75 2.73
C LEU A 257 3.57 0.52 2.66
N TYR A 258 2.70 0.61 1.65
CA TYR A 258 1.93 1.84 1.37
C TYR A 258 0.48 1.82 1.85
N GLY A 259 0.01 0.71 2.41
CA GLY A 259 -1.32 0.55 3.00
C GLY A 259 -2.42 0.19 2.00
N VAL A 260 -3.66 0.64 2.27
CA VAL A 260 -4.81 0.37 1.39
C VAL A 260 -5.00 1.48 0.39
N SER A 261 -5.44 1.11 -0.81
CA SER A 261 -5.85 2.02 -1.86
C SER A 261 -7.24 1.70 -2.39
N GLY A 262 -7.94 2.75 -2.81
CA GLY A 262 -9.27 2.67 -3.41
C GLY A 262 -9.37 3.65 -4.57
N GLY A 263 -9.91 3.19 -5.68
CA GLY A 263 -9.90 3.92 -6.93
C GLY A 263 -11.20 3.80 -7.70
N LEU A 264 -11.59 4.89 -8.36
CA LEU A 264 -12.70 4.95 -9.28
C LEU A 264 -12.24 5.58 -10.59
N GLY A 265 -12.66 5.01 -11.71
CA GLY A 265 -12.39 5.60 -13.00
C GLY A 265 -13.57 5.47 -13.95
N LEU A 266 -13.63 6.42 -14.89
CA LEU A 266 -14.70 6.50 -15.86
C LEU A 266 -14.24 7.07 -17.21
N HIS A 267 -14.82 6.54 -18.27
CA HIS A 267 -14.77 7.11 -19.61
C HIS A 267 -15.83 8.21 -19.74
N ILE A 268 -15.39 9.47 -19.63
CA ILE A 268 -16.23 10.65 -19.82
C ILE A 268 -16.76 10.65 -21.26
N THR A 269 -15.88 10.47 -22.24
CA THR A 269 -16.24 10.32 -23.66
C THR A 269 -15.61 9.05 -24.23
N ASP A 270 -15.88 8.73 -25.49
CA ASP A 270 -15.27 7.56 -26.15
C ASP A 270 -13.73 7.65 -26.22
N HIS A 271 -13.17 8.85 -26.02
CA HIS A 271 -11.73 9.11 -26.06
C HIS A 271 -11.17 9.59 -24.72
N ILE A 272 -11.94 10.24 -23.85
CA ILE A 272 -11.42 10.82 -22.61
C ILE A 272 -11.78 9.93 -21.43
N ALA A 273 -10.78 9.58 -20.63
CA ALA A 273 -10.91 8.79 -19.42
C ALA A 273 -10.29 9.54 -18.23
N LEU A 274 -10.91 9.42 -17.07
CA LEU A 274 -10.43 10.00 -15.82
C LEU A 274 -10.42 8.90 -14.75
N GLU A 275 -9.34 8.83 -13.99
CA GLU A 275 -9.22 7.96 -12.81
C GLU A 275 -8.73 8.77 -11.62
N TYR A 276 -9.32 8.48 -10.46
CA TYR A 276 -8.92 9.01 -9.18
C TYR A 276 -8.66 7.85 -8.22
N ASN A 277 -7.46 7.82 -7.63
CA ASN A 277 -7.13 6.87 -6.57
C ASN A 277 -6.80 7.61 -5.28
N TYR A 278 -7.22 7.00 -4.18
CA TYR A 278 -6.94 7.40 -2.82
C TYR A 278 -6.12 6.28 -2.16
N GLU A 279 -4.99 6.63 -1.54
CA GLU A 279 -4.12 5.70 -0.82
C GLU A 279 -3.94 6.21 0.61
N THR A 280 -4.09 5.32 1.59
CA THR A 280 -3.86 5.63 3.01
C THR A 280 -2.94 4.57 3.59
N ALA A 281 -1.85 5.04 4.19
CA ALA A 281 -0.81 4.19 4.75
C ALA A 281 -1.21 3.69 6.15
N PHE A 282 -0.72 2.51 6.52
CA PHE A 282 -0.83 1.98 7.88
C PHE A 282 0.48 2.20 8.65
N GLY A 283 0.41 2.09 9.99
CA GLY A 283 1.57 2.23 10.86
C GLY A 283 2.11 3.66 10.93
N ASP A 284 3.43 3.80 10.98
CA ASP A 284 4.12 5.09 11.19
C ASP A 284 3.86 6.10 10.06
N LEU A 285 3.57 5.63 8.85
CA LEU A 285 3.30 6.48 7.69
C LEU A 285 1.90 7.13 7.69
N ASN A 286 0.97 6.67 8.54
CA ASN A 286 -0.39 7.24 8.62
C ASN A 286 -0.39 8.71 9.10
N GLN A 287 0.65 9.12 9.84
CA GLN A 287 0.77 10.48 10.38
C GLN A 287 0.98 11.55 9.29
N PHE A 288 1.45 11.14 8.11
CA PHE A 288 1.73 12.05 7.00
C PHE A 288 0.48 12.34 6.13
N GLY A 289 -0.65 11.73 6.46
CA GLY A 289 -1.92 11.91 5.76
C GLY A 289 -2.04 11.09 4.47
N PRO A 290 -3.20 11.16 3.80
CA PRO A 290 -3.45 10.36 2.61
C PRO A 290 -2.70 10.86 1.38
N SER A 291 -2.56 9.97 0.41
CA SER A 291 -2.02 10.22 -0.91
C SER A 291 -3.14 10.24 -1.95
N HIS A 292 -3.07 11.19 -2.88
CA HIS A 292 -4.07 11.35 -3.94
C HIS A 292 -3.42 11.17 -5.30
N GLU A 293 -4.06 10.39 -6.16
CA GLU A 293 -3.65 10.15 -7.53
C GLU A 293 -4.75 10.55 -8.50
N ILE A 294 -4.37 11.28 -9.54
CA ILE A 294 -5.27 11.68 -10.62
C ILE A 294 -4.62 11.30 -11.93
N THR A 295 -5.35 10.54 -12.76
CA THR A 295 -4.94 10.21 -14.12
C THR A 295 -5.96 10.69 -15.12
N LEU A 296 -5.52 11.56 -16.04
CA LEU A 296 -6.29 11.95 -17.22
C LEU A 296 -5.72 11.23 -18.43
N ALA A 297 -6.54 10.48 -19.16
CA ALA A 297 -6.08 9.72 -20.31
C ALA A 297 -6.92 9.96 -21.56
N TYR A 298 -6.24 9.97 -22.71
CA TYR A 298 -6.81 9.94 -24.05
C TYR A 298 -6.65 8.55 -24.67
N ARG A 299 -7.77 7.89 -24.91
CA ARG A 299 -7.92 6.56 -25.51
C ARG A 299 -7.99 6.66 -27.02
N PHE A 300 -7.16 5.88 -27.70
CA PHE A 300 -7.28 5.69 -29.14
C PHE A 300 -8.18 4.50 -29.46
N LYS A 301 -9.13 4.72 -30.37
CA LYS A 301 -10.00 3.66 -30.86
C LYS A 301 -9.19 2.66 -31.67
N ASN A 302 -9.24 1.39 -31.27
CA ASN A 302 -8.48 0.34 -31.96
C ASN A 302 -9.29 -0.19 -33.15
N ASN A 303 -8.68 -0.20 -34.35
CA ASN A 303 -9.33 -0.70 -35.56
C ASN A 303 -9.10 -2.21 -35.78
N LYS A 304 -8.29 -2.85 -34.93
CA LYS A 304 -7.98 -4.28 -34.96
C LYS A 304 -8.27 -4.87 -33.59
N TYR A 305 -9.10 -5.90 -33.54
CA TYR A 305 -9.38 -6.68 -32.33
C TYR A 305 -8.61 -7.99 -32.41
N TYR A 306 -7.77 -8.30 -31.42
CA TYR A 306 -7.04 -9.55 -31.34
C TYR A 306 -7.85 -10.60 -30.56
N ASP A 307 -7.65 -11.89 -30.87
CA ASP A 307 -8.63 -12.97 -30.58
C ASP A 307 -8.95 -13.17 -29.09
N TYR A 308 -8.05 -12.78 -28.18
CA TYR A 308 -8.19 -12.91 -26.73
C TYR A 308 -9.13 -11.89 -26.05
N SER A 309 -9.69 -10.92 -26.78
CA SER A 309 -10.36 -9.74 -26.18
C SER A 309 -11.65 -9.33 -26.88
N ARG A 310 -12.35 -10.24 -27.58
CA ARG A 310 -13.63 -9.91 -28.23
C ARG A 310 -14.73 -9.42 -27.27
N GLU A 311 -14.54 -9.60 -25.95
CA GLU A 311 -15.45 -9.14 -24.89
C GLU A 311 -15.02 -7.80 -24.23
N ASP A 312 -13.88 -7.21 -24.60
CA ASP A 312 -13.33 -5.95 -24.00
C ASP A 312 -13.88 -4.65 -24.65
N GLU A 313 -15.04 -4.67 -25.31
CA GLU A 313 -15.63 -3.44 -25.89
C GLU A 313 -16.21 -2.53 -24.77
N ILE A 314 -15.55 -1.38 -24.54
CA ILE A 314 -15.93 -0.41 -23.49
C ILE A 314 -16.57 0.84 -24.12
N SER A 315 -17.85 1.08 -23.79
CA SER A 315 -18.62 2.29 -24.13
C SER A 315 -18.36 3.44 -23.14
N SER A 316 -18.72 4.68 -23.49
CA SER A 316 -18.62 5.84 -22.59
C SER A 316 -19.98 6.31 -22.07
N ILE A 317 -19.97 7.10 -21.00
CA ILE A 317 -21.20 7.59 -20.34
C ILE A 317 -21.93 8.62 -21.21
N LEU A 318 -21.20 9.43 -22.00
CA LEU A 318 -21.75 10.51 -22.82
C LEU A 318 -21.97 10.14 -24.31
N SER A 319 -21.76 8.89 -24.73
CA SER A 319 -21.93 8.50 -26.13
C SER A 319 -23.42 8.33 -26.50
N SER A 320 -23.92 9.27 -27.29
CA SER A 320 -25.19 9.17 -28.03
C SER A 320 -24.91 8.54 -29.39
N GLY A 321 -25.07 7.22 -29.54
CA GLY A 321 -24.95 6.59 -30.87
C GLY A 321 -24.85 5.07 -30.91
N ASN A 322 -25.96 4.42 -31.29
CA ASN A 322 -26.09 3.06 -31.86
C ASN A 322 -25.31 1.92 -31.19
N LYS A 323 -25.99 1.23 -30.26
CA LYS A 323 -25.65 -0.14 -29.83
C LYS A 323 -25.56 -1.06 -31.05
N ARG A 324 -24.35 -1.41 -31.50
CA ARG A 324 -24.17 -2.52 -32.45
C ARG A 324 -24.55 -3.82 -31.72
N ARG A 325 -25.67 -4.42 -32.13
CA ARG A 325 -26.05 -5.78 -31.72
C ARG A 325 -24.96 -6.76 -32.17
N TYR A 326 -24.34 -7.43 -31.21
CA TYR A 326 -23.41 -8.54 -31.42
C TYR A 326 -24.09 -9.66 -32.23
N LYS A 327 -23.67 -9.89 -33.48
CA LYS A 327 -24.03 -11.09 -34.25
C LYS A 327 -23.05 -12.20 -33.89
N LYS A 328 -23.54 -13.21 -33.16
CA LYS A 328 -22.81 -14.45 -32.85
C LYS A 328 -22.47 -15.18 -34.14
N THR A 329 -21.25 -15.03 -34.66
CA THR A 329 -20.77 -15.86 -35.77
C THR A 329 -20.48 -17.26 -35.24
N ARG A 330 -21.35 -18.22 -35.57
CA ARG A 330 -21.03 -19.66 -35.45
C ARG A 330 -19.75 -19.91 -36.25
N LYS A 331 -18.73 -20.52 -35.63
CA LYS A 331 -17.54 -21.05 -36.31
C LYS A 331 -18.03 -21.90 -37.50
N SER A 332 -17.83 -21.41 -38.73
CA SER A 332 -18.20 -22.16 -39.93
C SER A 332 -17.23 -23.33 -40.09
N LYS A 333 -17.77 -24.55 -40.11
CA LYS A 333 -17.05 -25.72 -40.62
C LYS A 333 -16.53 -25.37 -42.02
N VAL A 334 -15.25 -25.62 -42.23
CA VAL A 334 -14.57 -25.52 -43.52
C VAL A 334 -15.32 -26.39 -44.53
N ALA A 335 -15.97 -25.75 -45.49
CA ALA A 335 -16.46 -26.39 -46.70
C ALA A 335 -15.71 -25.78 -47.89
N ARG A 336 -14.94 -26.64 -48.56
CA ARG A 336 -14.22 -26.41 -49.81
C ARG A 336 -15.10 -25.68 -50.83
N THR A 337 -14.61 -24.56 -51.36
CA THR A 337 -15.19 -23.91 -52.54
C THR A 337 -14.29 -24.17 -53.75
N THR A 338 -14.78 -25.00 -54.66
CA THR A 338 -14.37 -25.02 -56.07
C THR A 338 -15.05 -23.87 -56.82
N SER A 339 -14.24 -23.15 -57.58
CA SER A 339 -14.54 -22.42 -58.84
C SER A 339 -15.93 -21.78 -59.01
N SER A 340 -15.96 -20.48 -59.34
CA SER A 340 -15.98 -20.04 -60.75
C SER A 340 -16.34 -18.55 -60.89
N LYS A 341 -15.86 -18.01 -62.00
CA LYS A 341 -15.92 -16.63 -62.50
C LYS A 341 -17.34 -16.15 -62.86
N LYS A 342 -17.48 -14.82 -62.84
CA LYS A 342 -18.24 -13.89 -63.72
C LYS A 342 -19.18 -12.99 -62.89
N LYS A 343 -19.56 -11.76 -63.26
CA LYS A 343 -19.14 -10.66 -64.16
C LYS A 343 -20.32 -9.64 -64.10
N ALA A 344 -20.06 -8.32 -64.15
CA ALA A 344 -21.03 -7.25 -64.53
C ALA A 344 -22.18 -6.98 -63.52
N HIS A 345 -22.84 -5.82 -63.41
CA HIS A 345 -22.83 -4.51 -64.08
C HIS A 345 -23.53 -3.52 -63.14
N GLU A 346 -23.24 -2.22 -63.33
CA GLU A 346 -23.94 -1.03 -62.82
C GLU A 346 -25.49 -1.04 -62.95
N THR A 347 -26.17 -0.28 -62.09
CA THR A 347 -26.96 0.97 -62.37
C THR A 347 -28.22 1.10 -61.49
N LYS A 348 -28.46 2.32 -60.93
CA LYS A 348 -29.74 3.06 -60.67
C LYS A 348 -29.73 3.76 -59.28
N GLU A 349 -29.66 5.10 -59.19
CA GLU A 349 -30.70 6.15 -59.37
C GLU A 349 -31.85 6.14 -58.35
N THR A 350 -31.98 7.20 -57.54
CA THR A 350 -33.21 8.02 -57.36
C THR A 350 -33.00 9.25 -56.45
N VAL A 351 -33.26 10.48 -56.93
CA VAL A 351 -33.62 11.70 -56.14
C VAL A 351 -34.38 12.70 -57.03
N SER A 352 -35.57 13.17 -56.61
CA SER A 352 -36.14 14.55 -56.78
C SER A 352 -37.58 14.59 -56.20
N LYS A 353 -37.88 15.32 -55.10
CA LYS A 353 -38.28 16.75 -54.92
C LYS A 353 -39.71 17.09 -55.42
N ILE A 354 -40.53 17.70 -54.55
CA ILE A 354 -41.93 18.13 -54.74
C ILE A 354 -42.06 19.63 -54.43
N GLU A 355 -42.86 20.35 -55.24
CA GLU A 355 -43.17 21.78 -55.22
C GLU A 355 -44.69 22.06 -55.08
N SER A 356 -45.02 23.32 -54.78
CA SER A 356 -46.30 23.94 -54.39
C SER A 356 -47.02 24.66 -55.55
N GLU A 357 -48.35 24.82 -55.48
CA GLU A 357 -49.11 25.89 -56.16
C GLU A 357 -50.59 25.95 -55.70
N LYS A 358 -51.18 27.16 -55.58
CA LYS A 358 -52.63 27.46 -55.82
C LYS A 358 -52.98 28.96 -55.71
N GLU A 359 -53.66 29.47 -56.75
CA GLU A 359 -54.42 30.74 -56.80
C GLU A 359 -55.56 30.62 -57.84
N SER A 360 -56.52 31.57 -57.86
CA SER A 360 -57.74 31.79 -58.71
C SER A 360 -59.06 31.72 -57.90
N THR A 361 -60.13 32.54 -58.08
CA THR A 361 -60.58 33.54 -59.08
C THR A 361 -61.78 34.33 -58.51
N GLU A 362 -62.12 35.51 -59.05
CA GLU A 362 -63.34 36.29 -58.75
C GLU A 362 -63.93 36.90 -60.05
N THR A 363 -65.27 36.96 -60.24
CA THR A 363 -65.99 37.99 -61.07
C THR A 363 -67.55 37.87 -61.09
N VAL A 364 -68.22 39.03 -60.84
CA VAL A 364 -69.38 39.70 -61.55
C VAL A 364 -70.84 39.22 -61.38
N VAL A 365 -71.80 40.13 -61.06
CA VAL A 365 -72.91 40.69 -61.92
C VAL A 365 -73.64 41.86 -61.19
N VAL A 366 -73.99 42.91 -61.96
CA VAL A 366 -74.76 44.15 -61.66
C VAL A 366 -76.13 44.10 -62.37
N ALA A 367 -77.19 44.77 -61.83
CA ALA A 367 -78.29 45.50 -62.55
C ALA A 367 -79.55 45.64 -61.66
N GLN A 368 -80.49 46.62 -61.73
CA GLN A 368 -80.69 47.95 -62.34
C GLN A 368 -82.11 48.45 -61.90
N ASN A 369 -82.32 49.78 -61.75
CA ASN A 369 -83.43 50.67 -62.21
C ASN A 369 -84.94 50.27 -62.01
N THR A 370 -85.98 51.12 -61.80
CA THR A 370 -86.25 52.58 -61.92
C THR A 370 -87.74 52.89 -61.56
N LYS A 371 -88.04 54.13 -61.05
CA LYS A 371 -89.24 55.02 -61.28
C LYS A 371 -90.63 54.62 -60.75
N ASP A 372 -91.59 55.47 -60.35
CA ASP A 372 -91.85 56.92 -60.16
C ASP A 372 -93.06 56.97 -59.16
N ASP A 373 -93.04 57.69 -58.03
CA ASP A 373 -93.38 59.11 -57.75
C ASP A 373 -94.90 59.46 -57.67
N LYS A 374 -95.23 60.12 -56.54
CA LYS A 374 -96.36 61.03 -56.21
C LYS A 374 -97.60 60.51 -55.48
N THR A 375 -97.49 60.41 -54.15
CA THR A 375 -98.47 61.05 -53.21
C THR A 375 -97.76 61.51 -51.92
N ASP A 376 -96.64 62.23 -52.05
CA ASP A 376 -95.81 62.67 -50.92
C ASP A 376 -96.10 64.12 -50.54
N GLU A 377 -96.68 64.33 -49.35
CA GLU A 377 -96.34 65.50 -48.52
C GLU A 377 -96.96 65.42 -47.11
N GLN A 378 -98.04 64.65 -46.91
CA GLN A 378 -98.65 64.49 -45.57
C GLN A 378 -98.16 63.24 -44.81
N GLU A 379 -97.72 62.18 -45.49
CA GLU A 379 -97.09 61.02 -44.83
C GLU A 379 -95.62 61.26 -44.46
N ALA A 380 -94.92 62.17 -45.17
CA ALA A 380 -93.50 62.44 -44.93
C ALA A 380 -93.23 63.18 -43.60
N GLN A 381 -94.12 64.07 -43.15
CA GLN A 381 -93.96 64.75 -41.85
C GLN A 381 -94.34 63.85 -40.67
N ALA A 382 -95.40 63.04 -40.80
CA ALA A 382 -95.80 62.09 -39.76
C ALA A 382 -94.80 60.93 -39.60
N ALA A 383 -94.19 60.47 -40.70
CA ALA A 383 -93.12 59.46 -40.67
C ALA A 383 -91.83 60.02 -40.06
N ALA A 384 -91.42 61.24 -40.40
CA ALA A 384 -90.19 61.84 -39.86
C ALA A 384 -90.26 62.12 -38.35
N GLU A 385 -91.41 62.56 -37.82
CA GLU A 385 -91.58 62.80 -36.39
C GLU A 385 -91.69 61.47 -35.59
N ALA A 386 -92.37 60.47 -36.15
CA ALA A 386 -92.41 59.13 -35.57
C ALA A 386 -91.02 58.45 -35.59
N GLU A 387 -90.25 58.63 -36.65
CA GLU A 387 -88.89 58.10 -36.78
C GLU A 387 -87.92 58.80 -35.82
N ALA A 388 -87.98 60.12 -35.69
CA ALA A 388 -87.16 60.87 -34.75
C ALA A 388 -87.44 60.47 -33.28
N LYS A 389 -88.71 60.25 -32.92
CA LYS A 389 -89.08 59.81 -31.58
C LYS A 389 -88.65 58.37 -31.31
N ARG A 390 -88.78 57.48 -32.30
CA ARG A 390 -88.35 56.08 -32.19
C ARG A 390 -86.83 55.94 -32.14
N LEU A 391 -86.07 56.81 -32.84
CA LEU A 391 -84.62 56.85 -32.78
C LEU A 391 -84.14 57.35 -31.41
N ALA A 392 -84.79 58.37 -30.85
CA ALA A 392 -84.48 58.89 -29.51
C ALA A 392 -84.78 57.86 -28.41
N GLU A 393 -85.89 57.14 -28.53
CA GLU A 393 -86.28 56.08 -27.58
C GLU A 393 -85.36 54.85 -27.70
N GLN A 394 -84.96 54.47 -28.92
CA GLN A 394 -83.94 53.43 -29.13
C GLN A 394 -82.57 53.84 -28.59
N GLN A 395 -82.16 55.10 -28.75
CA GLN A 395 -80.89 55.57 -28.19
C GLN A 395 -80.92 55.62 -26.65
N ALA A 396 -82.05 56.00 -26.05
CA ALA A 396 -82.21 55.97 -24.60
C ALA A 396 -82.23 54.53 -24.04
N GLN A 397 -82.91 53.59 -24.71
CA GLN A 397 -82.87 52.17 -24.33
C GLN A 397 -81.50 51.55 -24.54
N ALA A 398 -80.82 51.83 -25.66
CA ALA A 398 -79.48 51.31 -25.92
C ALA A 398 -78.44 51.86 -24.93
N ALA A 399 -78.56 53.13 -24.53
CA ALA A 399 -77.70 53.71 -23.49
C ALA A 399 -77.96 53.09 -22.11
N ALA A 400 -79.23 52.90 -21.73
CA ALA A 400 -79.60 52.26 -20.47
C ALA A 400 -79.18 50.78 -20.42
N GLU A 401 -79.32 50.05 -21.53
CA GLU A 401 -78.90 48.66 -21.64
C GLU A 401 -77.37 48.52 -21.65
N ALA A 402 -76.65 49.44 -22.30
CA ALA A 402 -75.19 49.47 -22.26
C ALA A 402 -74.66 49.79 -20.86
N GLU A 403 -75.29 50.71 -20.14
CA GLU A 403 -74.92 51.03 -18.76
C GLU A 403 -75.22 49.87 -17.80
N ALA A 404 -76.39 49.24 -17.92
CA ALA A 404 -76.75 48.06 -17.13
C ALA A 404 -75.81 46.87 -17.40
N LYS A 405 -75.40 46.67 -18.66
CA LYS A 405 -74.47 45.61 -19.05
C LYS A 405 -73.05 45.87 -18.53
N ARG A 406 -72.59 47.12 -18.57
CA ARG A 406 -71.28 47.51 -18.01
C ARG A 406 -71.25 47.34 -16.50
N LEU A 407 -72.32 47.71 -15.79
CA LEU A 407 -72.41 47.52 -14.33
C LEU A 407 -72.44 46.04 -13.94
N ALA A 408 -73.17 45.21 -14.71
CA ALA A 408 -73.21 43.76 -14.50
C ALA A 408 -71.86 43.09 -14.79
N GLU A 409 -71.15 43.55 -15.83
CA GLU A 409 -69.82 43.04 -16.19
C GLU A 409 -68.75 43.46 -15.16
N GLU A 410 -68.81 44.70 -14.65
CA GLU A 410 -67.93 45.18 -13.58
C GLU A 410 -68.16 44.44 -12.26
N GLN A 411 -69.43 44.18 -11.89
CA GLN A 411 -69.75 43.37 -10.72
C GLN A 411 -69.34 41.90 -10.88
N ALA A 412 -69.49 41.33 -12.07
CA ALA A 412 -69.05 39.96 -12.36
C ALA A 412 -67.51 39.83 -12.32
N GLN A 413 -66.77 40.82 -12.84
CA GLN A 413 -65.31 40.84 -12.75
C GLN A 413 -64.82 41.03 -11.31
N ALA A 414 -65.43 41.94 -10.54
CA ALA A 414 -65.08 42.15 -9.14
C ALA A 414 -65.37 40.91 -8.27
N ALA A 415 -66.48 40.21 -8.54
CA ALA A 415 -66.81 38.96 -7.86
C ALA A 415 -65.84 37.83 -8.23
N ALA A 416 -65.49 37.69 -9.52
CA ALA A 416 -64.53 36.69 -9.99
C ALA A 416 -63.11 36.94 -9.46
N GLU A 417 -62.68 38.20 -9.37
CA GLU A 417 -61.38 38.56 -8.80
C GLU A 417 -61.33 38.32 -7.29
N ALA A 418 -62.41 38.65 -6.56
CA ALA A 418 -62.51 38.36 -5.13
C ALA A 418 -62.51 36.84 -4.85
N GLU A 419 -63.21 36.05 -5.67
CA GLU A 419 -63.23 34.60 -5.54
C GLU A 419 -61.87 33.97 -5.88
N ALA A 420 -61.20 34.43 -6.95
CA ALA A 420 -59.87 33.98 -7.32
C ALA A 420 -58.83 34.29 -6.24
N LYS A 421 -58.90 35.47 -5.63
CA LYS A 421 -58.00 35.87 -4.54
C LYS A 421 -58.22 35.04 -3.28
N ARG A 422 -59.49 34.74 -2.95
CA ARG A 422 -59.84 33.88 -1.80
C ARG A 422 -59.41 32.42 -2.03
N LEU A 423 -59.53 31.91 -3.25
CA LEU A 423 -59.09 30.55 -3.60
C LEU A 423 -57.56 30.44 -3.55
N ALA A 424 -56.84 31.46 -4.05
CA ALA A 424 -55.39 31.53 -3.99
C ALA A 424 -54.87 31.62 -2.55
N GLU A 425 -55.53 32.39 -1.70
CA GLU A 425 -55.17 32.50 -0.26
C GLU A 425 -55.47 31.20 0.51
N GLN A 426 -56.60 30.54 0.23
CA GLN A 426 -56.92 29.23 0.80
C GLN A 426 -55.95 28.14 0.34
N GLN A 427 -55.54 28.14 -0.93
CA GLN A 427 -54.53 27.20 -1.44
C GLN A 427 -53.16 27.47 -0.84
N ALA A 428 -52.75 28.73 -0.69
CA ALA A 428 -51.49 29.08 -0.04
C ALA A 428 -51.46 28.66 1.43
N GLN A 429 -52.56 28.85 2.17
CA GLN A 429 -52.68 28.39 3.56
C GLN A 429 -52.71 26.86 3.66
N ALA A 430 -53.44 26.16 2.78
CA ALA A 430 -53.48 24.69 2.76
C ALA A 430 -52.13 24.06 2.41
N VAL A 431 -51.37 24.66 1.49
CA VAL A 431 -50.01 24.21 1.15
C VAL A 431 -49.04 24.47 2.31
N ALA A 432 -49.11 25.65 2.95
CA ALA A 432 -48.28 25.96 4.11
C ALA A 432 -48.59 25.07 5.32
N GLU A 433 -49.86 24.77 5.58
CA GLU A 433 -50.27 23.87 6.67
C GLU A 433 -49.90 22.41 6.37
N ALA A 434 -50.07 21.94 5.13
CA ALA A 434 -49.65 20.60 4.72
C ALA A 434 -48.11 20.44 4.77
N GLU A 435 -47.36 21.48 4.38
CA GLU A 435 -45.90 21.47 4.46
C GLU A 435 -45.42 21.50 5.91
N ALA A 436 -46.02 22.32 6.78
CA ALA A 436 -45.71 22.35 8.21
C ALA A 436 -46.02 21.01 8.88
N LYS A 437 -47.16 20.38 8.53
CA LYS A 437 -47.55 19.08 9.08
C LYS A 437 -46.64 17.95 8.59
N ARG A 438 -46.25 17.97 7.30
CA ARG A 438 -45.27 17.02 6.74
C ARG A 438 -43.90 17.19 7.39
N LEU A 439 -43.43 18.42 7.58
CA LEU A 439 -42.13 18.68 8.23
C LEU A 439 -42.14 18.21 9.70
N ALA A 440 -43.25 18.44 10.42
CA ALA A 440 -43.41 17.98 11.80
C ALA A 440 -43.50 16.45 11.90
N GLU A 441 -44.20 15.79 10.97
CA GLU A 441 -44.30 14.33 10.91
C GLU A 441 -42.97 13.68 10.50
N GLU A 442 -42.25 14.27 9.55
CA GLU A 442 -40.91 13.84 9.11
C GLU A 442 -39.88 14.01 10.24
N GLN A 443 -39.92 15.12 10.98
CA GLN A 443 -39.08 15.32 12.16
C GLN A 443 -39.42 14.35 13.30
N ALA A 444 -40.70 14.06 13.53
CA ALA A 444 -41.12 13.09 14.53
C ALA A 444 -40.72 11.65 14.15
N GLN A 445 -40.85 11.27 12.88
CA GLN A 445 -40.40 9.97 12.38
C GLN A 445 -38.88 9.86 12.39
N ALA A 446 -38.14 10.89 11.96
CA ALA A 446 -36.68 10.91 12.01
C ALA A 446 -36.16 10.86 13.44
N ALA A 447 -36.82 11.52 14.40
CA ALA A 447 -36.46 11.44 15.81
C ALA A 447 -36.75 10.05 16.40
N ALA A 448 -37.91 9.46 16.09
CA ALA A 448 -38.26 8.11 16.54
C ALA A 448 -37.35 7.02 15.92
N GLU A 449 -36.98 7.16 14.64
CA GLU A 449 -36.06 6.24 13.96
C GLU A 449 -34.63 6.43 14.47
N ALA A 450 -34.19 7.66 14.75
CA ALA A 450 -32.89 7.92 15.37
C ALA A 450 -32.82 7.35 16.79
N GLU A 451 -33.89 7.47 17.58
CA GLU A 451 -33.95 6.90 18.92
C GLU A 451 -33.97 5.37 18.90
N ALA A 452 -34.77 4.76 18.00
CA ALA A 452 -34.82 3.31 17.81
C ALA A 452 -33.47 2.75 17.33
N LYS A 453 -32.82 3.46 16.39
CA LYS A 453 -31.49 3.08 15.88
C LYS A 453 -30.42 3.23 16.96
N ARG A 454 -30.46 4.29 17.78
CA ARG A 454 -29.55 4.49 18.90
C ARG A 454 -29.74 3.43 19.99
N LEU A 455 -30.98 3.02 20.28
CA LEU A 455 -31.26 1.97 21.25
C LEU A 455 -30.80 0.59 20.73
N ALA A 456 -31.04 0.29 19.45
CA ALA A 456 -30.57 -0.94 18.80
C ALA A 456 -29.03 -0.98 18.70
N GLU A 457 -28.40 0.15 18.41
CA GLU A 457 -26.94 0.28 18.34
C GLU A 457 -26.30 0.18 19.73
N GLN A 458 -26.92 0.76 20.78
CA GLN A 458 -26.49 0.57 22.16
C GLN A 458 -26.63 -0.87 22.63
N GLN A 459 -27.71 -1.56 22.27
CA GLN A 459 -27.87 -2.99 22.60
C GLN A 459 -26.90 -3.87 21.81
N ALA A 460 -26.66 -3.58 20.53
CA ALA A 460 -25.69 -4.29 19.71
C ALA A 460 -24.24 -4.05 20.21
N GLN A 461 -23.90 -2.82 20.60
CA GLN A 461 -22.61 -2.49 21.21
C GLN A 461 -22.44 -3.16 22.57
N ALA A 462 -23.48 -3.17 23.43
CA ALA A 462 -23.39 -3.85 24.74
C ALA A 462 -23.23 -5.36 24.60
N VAL A 463 -23.91 -6.00 23.64
CA VAL A 463 -23.75 -7.44 23.35
C VAL A 463 -22.38 -7.72 22.73
N ALA A 464 -21.94 -6.90 21.78
CA ALA A 464 -20.62 -7.04 21.15
C ALA A 464 -19.47 -6.78 22.13
N GLU A 465 -19.61 -5.82 23.05
CA GLU A 465 -18.62 -5.52 24.08
C GLU A 465 -18.57 -6.63 25.13
N ALA A 466 -19.72 -7.19 25.54
CA ALA A 466 -19.77 -8.34 26.44
C ALA A 466 -19.16 -9.59 25.80
N GLU A 467 -19.43 -9.83 24.50
CA GLU A 467 -18.87 -10.96 23.76
C GLU A 467 -17.37 -10.76 23.49
N ALA A 468 -16.94 -9.56 23.10
CA ALA A 468 -15.53 -9.23 22.92
C ALA A 468 -14.73 -9.32 24.22
N LYS A 469 -15.33 -8.93 25.35
CA LYS A 469 -14.69 -9.05 26.67
C LYS A 469 -14.56 -10.51 27.09
N ARG A 470 -15.58 -11.34 26.86
CA ARG A 470 -15.53 -12.78 27.10
C ARG A 470 -14.49 -13.47 26.19
N LEU A 471 -14.47 -13.11 24.89
CA LEU A 471 -13.51 -13.65 23.94
C LEU A 471 -12.07 -13.22 24.26
N ALA A 472 -11.86 -11.97 24.67
CA ALA A 472 -10.55 -11.45 25.05
C ALA A 472 -10.05 -12.07 26.37
N GLU A 473 -10.94 -12.30 27.34
CA GLU A 473 -10.59 -12.99 28.60
C GLU A 473 -10.27 -14.46 28.35
N GLU A 474 -11.07 -15.14 27.51
CA GLU A 474 -10.81 -16.53 27.09
C GLU A 474 -9.53 -16.65 26.24
N GLN A 475 -9.28 -15.72 25.32
CA GLN A 475 -8.05 -15.67 24.54
C GLN A 475 -6.83 -15.31 25.37
N ALA A 476 -6.96 -14.41 26.36
CA ALA A 476 -5.86 -14.08 27.27
C ALA A 476 -5.53 -15.25 28.21
N GLN A 477 -6.54 -15.97 28.71
CA GLN A 477 -6.32 -17.19 29.50
C GLN A 477 -5.74 -18.31 28.63
N ALA A 478 -6.27 -18.55 27.43
CA ALA A 478 -5.75 -19.55 26.51
C ALA A 478 -4.35 -19.21 26.00
N ALA A 479 -4.03 -17.93 25.76
CA ALA A 479 -2.69 -17.48 25.38
C ALA A 479 -1.71 -17.60 26.54
N ALA A 480 -2.10 -17.23 27.77
CA ALA A 480 -1.25 -17.39 28.95
C ALA A 480 -1.01 -18.88 29.28
N GLU A 481 -2.02 -19.74 29.14
CA GLU A 481 -1.89 -21.18 29.34
C GLU A 481 -1.09 -21.84 28.20
N ALA A 482 -1.30 -21.44 26.95
CA ALA A 482 -0.51 -21.91 25.81
C ALA A 482 0.94 -21.41 25.86
N GLU A 483 1.19 -20.18 26.30
CA GLU A 483 2.53 -19.64 26.49
C GLU A 483 3.24 -20.32 27.65
N ALA A 484 2.57 -20.51 28.80
CA ALA A 484 3.14 -21.26 29.92
C ALA A 484 3.43 -22.72 29.54
N LYS A 485 2.55 -23.35 28.77
CA LYS A 485 2.74 -24.72 28.29
C LYS A 485 3.82 -24.81 27.21
N ARG A 486 3.90 -23.84 26.29
CA ARG A 486 4.97 -23.76 25.28
C ARG A 486 6.32 -23.48 25.93
N LEU A 487 6.41 -22.58 26.91
CA LEU A 487 7.66 -22.33 27.63
C LEU A 487 8.10 -23.56 28.43
N ALA A 488 7.16 -24.26 29.07
CA ALA A 488 7.45 -25.50 29.79
C ALA A 488 7.85 -26.64 28.84
N GLU A 489 7.19 -26.77 27.68
CA GLU A 489 7.49 -27.78 26.66
C GLU A 489 8.78 -27.46 25.90
N GLU A 490 9.09 -26.18 25.65
CA GLU A 490 10.34 -25.71 25.05
C GLU A 490 11.51 -25.84 26.02
N GLN A 491 11.31 -25.56 27.32
CA GLN A 491 12.33 -25.84 28.34
C GLN A 491 12.52 -27.35 28.53
N ALA A 492 11.46 -28.15 28.48
CA ALA A 492 11.55 -29.60 28.56
C ALA A 492 12.17 -30.20 27.29
N GLN A 493 11.88 -29.68 26.10
CA GLN A 493 12.49 -30.10 24.84
C GLN A 493 13.93 -29.63 24.73
N ALA A 494 14.28 -28.41 25.13
CA ALA A 494 15.65 -27.93 25.16
C ALA A 494 16.49 -28.69 26.20
N ALA A 495 15.92 -29.03 27.35
CA ALA A 495 16.58 -29.89 28.34
C ALA A 495 16.71 -31.34 27.82
N ALA A 496 15.67 -31.89 27.19
CA ALA A 496 15.70 -33.23 26.63
C ALA A 496 16.57 -33.35 25.38
N GLU A 497 16.65 -32.33 24.52
CA GLU A 497 17.58 -32.25 23.39
C GLU A 497 18.99 -32.00 23.86
N SER A 498 19.21 -31.16 24.87
CA SER A 498 20.55 -30.98 25.45
C SER A 498 21.03 -32.26 26.14
N GLU A 499 20.14 -32.98 26.83
CA GLU A 499 20.45 -34.27 27.45
C GLU A 499 20.59 -35.39 26.40
N ALA A 500 19.77 -35.41 25.35
CA ALA A 500 19.88 -36.36 24.24
C ALA A 500 21.12 -36.10 23.40
N GLN A 501 21.50 -34.83 23.15
CA GLN A 501 22.74 -34.47 22.46
C GLN A 501 23.94 -34.77 23.35
N ARG A 502 23.88 -34.52 24.68
CA ARG A 502 24.94 -34.98 25.59
C ARG A 502 25.07 -36.49 25.61
N LEU A 503 23.96 -37.23 25.58
CA LEU A 503 23.95 -38.69 25.57
C LEU A 503 24.39 -39.25 24.21
N GLU A 504 24.02 -38.63 23.08
CA GLU A 504 24.51 -38.98 21.76
C GLU A 504 25.99 -38.61 21.59
N GLU A 505 26.45 -37.50 22.16
CA GLU A 505 27.86 -37.09 22.16
C GLU A 505 28.69 -37.98 23.09
N GLU A 506 28.17 -38.36 24.26
CA GLU A 506 28.79 -39.32 25.18
C GLU A 506 28.78 -40.73 24.58
N GLN A 507 27.73 -41.14 23.86
CA GLN A 507 27.68 -42.42 23.13
C GLN A 507 28.54 -42.40 21.87
N ALA A 508 28.67 -41.27 21.16
CA ALA A 508 29.55 -41.14 20.01
C ALA A 508 31.02 -41.07 20.45
N GLN A 509 31.34 -40.37 21.55
CA GLN A 509 32.67 -40.39 22.15
C GLN A 509 32.99 -41.78 22.72
N ALA A 510 32.07 -42.42 23.43
CA ALA A 510 32.26 -43.79 23.93
C ALA A 510 32.32 -44.82 22.80
N ALA A 511 31.61 -44.65 21.69
CA ALA A 511 31.70 -45.52 20.52
C ALA A 511 33.00 -45.29 19.74
N VAL A 512 33.48 -44.05 19.62
CA VAL A 512 34.78 -43.73 19.02
C VAL A 512 35.92 -44.21 19.91
N GLU A 513 35.80 -44.11 21.23
CA GLU A 513 36.80 -44.56 22.22
C GLU A 513 36.76 -46.09 22.39
N ALA A 514 35.59 -46.73 22.32
CA ALA A 514 35.44 -48.18 22.29
C ALA A 514 35.91 -48.77 20.95
N GLU A 515 35.62 -48.12 19.81
CA GLU A 515 36.16 -48.54 18.51
C GLU A 515 37.68 -48.30 18.42
N ALA A 516 38.19 -47.22 19.03
CA ALA A 516 39.63 -46.99 19.17
C ALA A 516 40.30 -48.03 20.09
N GLN A 517 39.63 -48.46 21.16
CA GLN A 517 40.13 -49.52 22.04
C GLN A 517 40.01 -50.93 21.44
N THR A 518 39.04 -51.20 20.56
CA THR A 518 38.99 -52.47 19.81
C THR A 518 40.11 -52.59 18.76
N VAL A 519 40.60 -51.46 18.23
CA VAL A 519 41.76 -51.45 17.30
C VAL A 519 43.10 -51.60 18.03
N VAL A 520 43.15 -51.33 19.35
CA VAL A 520 44.36 -51.58 20.16
C VAL A 520 44.45 -53.05 20.63
N ASN A 521 43.34 -53.80 20.67
CA ASN A 521 43.30 -55.17 21.17
C ASN A 521 43.17 -56.28 20.11
N GLU A 522 42.90 -55.95 18.85
CA GLU A 522 43.10 -56.90 17.74
C GLU A 522 44.48 -56.67 17.14
N GLY A 523 45.46 -57.42 17.66
CA GLY A 523 46.83 -57.43 17.18
C GLY A 523 46.91 -57.88 15.72
N VAL A 524 46.91 -56.90 14.83
CA VAL A 524 47.63 -56.95 13.57
C VAL A 524 48.49 -55.70 13.52
N GLU A 525 49.76 -55.85 13.87
CA GLU A 525 50.80 -54.85 13.58
C GLU A 525 50.86 -54.70 12.06
N ILE A 526 50.09 -53.74 11.53
CA ILE A 526 50.36 -53.18 10.20
C ILE A 526 51.50 -52.18 10.42
N PRO A 527 52.67 -52.34 9.78
CA PRO A 527 53.76 -51.39 9.92
C PRO A 527 53.28 -49.97 9.60
N GLU A 528 53.78 -48.97 10.33
CA GLU A 528 53.67 -47.55 9.99
C GLU A 528 54.26 -47.33 8.60
N VAL A 529 53.42 -47.43 7.58
CA VAL A 529 53.76 -47.09 6.20
C VAL A 529 53.07 -45.75 5.93
N ASP A 530 53.83 -44.66 6.05
CA ASP A 530 53.35 -43.29 5.82
C ASP A 530 52.87 -43.05 4.38
N THR A 531 53.21 -43.94 3.45
CA THR A 531 52.77 -43.88 2.05
C THR A 531 52.62 -45.29 1.46
N VAL A 532 51.40 -45.69 1.12
CA VAL A 532 51.16 -46.94 0.38
C VAL A 532 51.10 -46.61 -1.11
N GLN A 533 52.01 -47.16 -1.91
CA GLN A 533 51.98 -46.99 -3.37
C GLN A 533 51.03 -48.00 -4.00
N ALA A 534 49.87 -47.53 -4.44
CA ALA A 534 48.97 -48.35 -5.23
C ALA A 534 49.54 -48.58 -6.64
N THR A 535 49.45 -49.82 -7.12
CA THR A 535 49.86 -50.19 -8.49
C THR A 535 48.67 -50.26 -9.45
N ASP A 536 47.46 -50.32 -8.92
CA ASP A 536 46.21 -50.34 -9.68
C ASP A 536 45.64 -48.93 -9.91
N GLN A 537 44.87 -48.77 -10.99
CA GLN A 537 44.32 -47.48 -11.41
C GLN A 537 43.39 -46.86 -10.35
N LEU A 538 42.60 -47.67 -9.62
CA LEU A 538 41.68 -47.17 -8.60
C LEU A 538 42.44 -46.67 -7.37
N GLY A 539 43.44 -47.42 -6.90
CA GLY A 539 44.27 -47.00 -5.78
C GLY A 539 45.09 -45.73 -6.09
N MET A 540 45.57 -45.55 -7.32
CA MET A 540 46.23 -44.28 -7.72
C MET A 540 45.26 -43.08 -7.67
N GLN A 541 44.01 -43.26 -8.11
CA GLN A 541 42.98 -42.22 -8.00
C GLN A 541 42.60 -41.91 -6.55
N MET A 542 42.56 -42.93 -5.69
CA MET A 542 42.35 -42.76 -4.26
C MET A 542 43.50 -41.98 -3.61
N GLN A 543 44.74 -42.22 -4.05
CA GLN A 543 45.91 -41.48 -3.60
C GLN A 543 45.86 -40.01 -3.96
N GLU A 544 45.57 -39.69 -5.22
CA GLU A 544 45.42 -38.32 -5.69
C GLU A 544 44.30 -37.58 -4.93
N LEU A 545 43.13 -38.20 -4.75
CA LEU A 545 42.02 -37.58 -4.01
C LEU A 545 42.34 -37.39 -2.52
N ALA A 546 43.03 -38.33 -1.88
CA ALA A 546 43.41 -38.20 -0.47
C ALA A 546 44.42 -37.06 -0.24
N GLU A 547 45.37 -36.88 -1.17
CA GLU A 547 46.33 -35.77 -1.14
C GLU A 547 45.62 -34.43 -1.29
N ILE A 548 44.74 -34.29 -2.31
CA ILE A 548 43.94 -33.08 -2.53
C ILE A 548 43.04 -32.76 -1.32
N THR A 549 42.44 -33.78 -0.71
CA THR A 549 41.55 -33.62 0.46
C THR A 549 42.33 -33.17 1.70
N THR A 550 43.59 -33.61 1.84
CA THR A 550 44.48 -33.24 2.94
C THR A 550 45.00 -31.81 2.75
N ASP A 551 45.36 -31.42 1.53
CA ASP A 551 45.77 -30.04 1.23
C ASP A 551 44.64 -29.02 1.50
N ALA A 552 43.39 -29.40 1.16
CA ALA A 552 42.21 -28.58 1.44
C ALA A 552 41.96 -28.37 2.94
N GLU A 553 42.42 -29.29 3.80
CA GLU A 553 42.30 -29.16 5.26
C GLU A 553 43.09 -27.96 5.79
N ALA A 554 44.31 -27.76 5.31
CA ALA A 554 45.16 -26.66 5.75
C ALA A 554 44.50 -25.30 5.43
N VAL A 555 43.92 -25.18 4.23
CA VAL A 555 43.18 -23.98 3.80
C VAL A 555 41.91 -23.78 4.64
N GLN A 556 41.16 -24.86 4.88
CA GLN A 556 39.94 -24.83 5.72
C GLN A 556 40.24 -24.35 7.14
N ASN A 557 41.29 -24.89 7.77
CA ASN A 557 41.68 -24.55 9.14
C ASN A 557 42.18 -23.10 9.24
N ASP A 558 42.89 -22.60 8.24
CA ASP A 558 43.31 -21.19 8.18
C ASP A 558 42.09 -20.25 8.08
N LEU A 559 41.13 -20.57 7.20
CA LEU A 559 39.89 -19.79 7.07
C LEU A 559 39.04 -19.79 8.35
N LEU A 560 38.95 -20.94 9.04
CA LEU A 560 38.28 -21.03 10.34
C LEU A 560 38.96 -20.16 11.40
N ALA A 561 40.30 -20.13 11.43
CA ALA A 561 41.06 -19.28 12.33
C ALA A 561 40.84 -17.79 12.03
N GLN A 562 40.82 -17.41 10.75
CA GLN A 562 40.51 -16.04 10.32
C GLN A 562 39.08 -15.64 10.72
N LEU A 563 38.10 -16.51 10.53
CA LEU A 563 36.71 -16.26 10.93
C LEU A 563 36.61 -16.06 12.45
N SER A 564 37.24 -16.93 13.25
CA SER A 564 37.28 -16.80 14.71
C SER A 564 37.89 -15.46 15.14
N ALA A 565 39.02 -15.06 14.53
CA ALA A 565 39.68 -13.80 14.85
C ALA A 565 38.80 -12.57 14.56
N ILE A 566 38.05 -12.59 13.45
CA ILE A 566 37.09 -11.51 13.12
C ILE A 566 35.96 -11.46 14.16
N ILE A 567 35.41 -12.62 14.54
CA ILE A 567 34.35 -12.70 15.55
C ILE A 567 34.83 -12.19 16.91
N ASP A 568 36.07 -12.50 17.30
CA ASP A 568 36.65 -12.02 18.57
C ASP A 568 36.86 -10.50 18.56
N ILE A 569 37.22 -9.90 17.43
CA ILE A 569 37.28 -8.43 17.28
C ILE A 569 35.89 -7.83 17.47
N LYS A 570 34.85 -8.40 16.85
CA LYS A 570 33.45 -7.93 17.00
C LYS A 570 32.94 -8.07 18.44
N ASP A 571 33.27 -9.16 19.12
CA ASP A 571 32.93 -9.37 20.53
C ASP A 571 33.62 -8.31 21.42
N GLN A 572 34.88 -7.99 21.13
CA GLN A 572 35.59 -6.95 21.86
C GLN A 572 34.99 -5.55 21.62
N ASP A 573 34.62 -5.23 20.38
CA ASP A 573 33.97 -3.95 20.05
C ASP A 573 32.59 -3.84 20.72
N LEU A 574 31.82 -4.93 20.83
CA LEU A 574 30.58 -4.99 21.61
C LEU A 574 30.82 -4.73 23.11
N LYS A 575 31.81 -5.39 23.71
CA LYS A 575 32.18 -5.18 25.13
C LYS A 575 32.59 -3.74 25.40
N ASP A 576 33.34 -3.15 24.47
CA ASP A 576 33.75 -1.76 24.52
C ASP A 576 32.56 -0.80 24.44
N LEU A 577 31.62 -1.04 23.51
CA LEU A 577 30.39 -0.27 23.37
C LEU A 577 29.52 -0.35 24.64
N LYS A 578 29.37 -1.55 25.20
CA LYS A 578 28.65 -1.75 26.46
C LYS A 578 29.29 -0.99 27.61
N LYS A 579 30.61 -1.04 27.73
CA LYS A 579 31.36 -0.30 28.76
C LYS A 579 31.23 1.22 28.59
N GLU A 580 31.31 1.74 27.36
CA GLU A 580 31.07 3.15 27.06
C GLU A 580 29.65 3.55 27.48
N ASN A 581 28.66 2.72 27.14
CA ASN A 581 27.27 2.97 27.48
C ASN A 581 27.02 2.97 29.00
N ASP A 582 27.58 2.00 29.73
CA ASP A 582 27.43 1.87 31.18
C ASP A 582 28.13 3.02 31.94
N LEU A 583 29.33 3.44 31.50
CA LEU A 583 30.04 4.58 32.07
C LEU A 583 29.32 5.91 31.79
N SER A 584 28.81 6.06 30.56
CA SER A 584 28.00 7.23 30.20
C SER A 584 26.70 7.31 31.02
N ASP A 585 26.08 6.18 31.36
CA ASP A 585 24.88 6.18 32.24
C ASP A 585 25.23 6.58 33.68
N GLN A 586 26.50 6.45 34.08
CA GLN A 586 27.01 6.97 35.35
C GLN A 586 27.45 8.44 35.27
N GLY A 587 27.25 9.11 34.12
CA GLY A 587 27.65 10.49 33.87
C GLY A 587 29.16 10.67 33.63
N ILE A 588 29.88 9.59 33.34
CA ILE A 588 31.33 9.62 33.11
C ILE A 588 31.59 9.62 31.61
N THR A 589 32.25 10.67 31.11
CA THR A 589 32.59 10.78 29.68
C THR A 589 33.84 9.96 29.35
N VAL A 590 33.76 9.15 28.29
CA VAL A 590 34.88 8.36 27.78
C VAL A 590 35.46 9.05 26.55
N ALA A 591 36.79 9.07 26.43
CA ALA A 591 37.46 9.64 25.27
C ALA A 591 37.09 8.89 23.98
N PRO A 592 36.85 9.59 22.85
CA PRO A 592 36.49 8.96 21.59
C PRO A 592 37.62 8.06 21.09
N LYS A 593 37.29 6.81 20.76
CA LYS A 593 38.21 5.88 20.10
C LYS A 593 38.32 6.20 18.61
N ALA A 594 39.47 5.88 18.02
CA ALA A 594 39.69 6.04 16.59
C ALA A 594 38.67 5.20 15.79
N PHE A 595 38.10 5.79 14.74
CA PHE A 595 37.13 5.12 13.87
C PHE A 595 37.80 3.97 13.11
N LYS A 596 37.28 2.76 13.30
CA LYS A 596 37.58 1.59 12.45
C LYS A 596 36.54 1.55 11.31
N SER A 597 36.98 1.23 10.09
CA SER A 597 36.07 1.05 8.96
C SER A 597 35.25 -0.23 9.13
N VAL A 598 33.98 -0.09 9.51
CA VAL A 598 33.03 -1.20 9.67
C VAL A 598 32.79 -1.93 8.34
N THR A 599 32.82 -1.18 7.23
CA THR A 599 32.66 -1.71 5.87
C THR A 599 33.79 -2.67 5.50
N ALA A 600 35.05 -2.29 5.76
CA ALA A 600 36.20 -3.14 5.44
C ALA A 600 36.19 -4.45 6.23
N GLU A 601 35.75 -4.41 7.50
CA GLU A 601 35.68 -5.59 8.35
C GLU A 601 34.54 -6.54 7.95
N ASN A 602 33.37 -5.99 7.60
CA ASN A 602 32.24 -6.78 7.12
C ASN A 602 32.52 -7.41 5.75
N ASN A 603 33.25 -6.72 4.86
CA ASN A 603 33.67 -7.28 3.58
C ASN A 603 34.65 -8.43 3.77
N LYS A 604 35.61 -8.31 4.70
CA LYS A 604 36.50 -9.43 5.08
C LYS A 604 35.73 -10.61 5.64
N LEU A 605 34.76 -10.38 6.53
CA LEU A 605 33.92 -11.44 7.09
C LEU A 605 33.15 -12.20 6.00
N LYS A 606 32.53 -11.47 5.05
CA LYS A 606 31.80 -12.07 3.92
C LYS A 606 32.73 -12.89 3.02
N ALA A 607 33.91 -12.36 2.68
CA ALA A 607 34.88 -13.06 1.85
C ALA A 607 35.37 -14.38 2.51
N VAL A 608 35.77 -14.32 3.78
CA VAL A 608 36.23 -15.50 4.52
C VAL A 608 35.13 -16.55 4.65
N LYS A 609 33.87 -16.15 4.91
CA LYS A 609 32.74 -17.08 4.93
C LYS A 609 32.50 -17.75 3.58
N PHE A 610 32.50 -16.96 2.50
CA PHE A 610 32.30 -17.48 1.15
C PHE A 610 33.38 -18.49 0.76
N ASP A 611 34.65 -18.16 1.01
CA ASP A 611 35.78 -19.06 0.72
C ASP A 611 35.72 -20.33 1.59
N LEU A 612 35.32 -20.19 2.87
CA LEU A 612 35.18 -21.31 3.79
C LEU A 612 34.06 -22.28 3.38
N ASP A 613 32.89 -21.76 3.03
CA ASP A 613 31.76 -22.57 2.55
C ASP A 613 32.13 -23.37 1.30
N LYS A 614 32.85 -22.71 0.38
CA LYS A 614 33.36 -23.36 -0.84
C LYS A 614 34.33 -24.50 -0.52
N VAL A 615 35.34 -24.23 0.31
CA VAL A 615 36.36 -25.24 0.69
C VAL A 615 35.74 -26.40 1.47
N ILE A 616 34.78 -26.13 2.37
CA ILE A 616 34.03 -27.18 3.08
C ILE A 616 33.27 -28.07 2.10
N ALA A 617 32.56 -27.49 1.13
CA ALA A 617 31.80 -28.23 0.14
C ALA A 617 32.71 -29.07 -0.77
N GLU A 618 33.80 -28.50 -1.29
CA GLU A 618 34.77 -29.20 -2.12
C GLU A 618 35.46 -30.34 -1.36
N ARG A 619 35.86 -30.11 -0.10
CA ARG A 619 36.46 -31.16 0.75
C ARG A 619 35.47 -32.29 1.03
N GLN A 620 34.21 -31.99 1.27
CA GLN A 620 33.17 -33.00 1.46
C GLN A 620 32.95 -33.84 0.18
N GLU A 621 32.89 -33.20 -0.98
CA GLU A 621 32.76 -33.89 -2.28
C GLU A 621 33.95 -34.84 -2.53
N ASN A 622 35.17 -34.40 -2.21
CA ASN A 622 36.36 -35.24 -2.34
C ASN A 622 36.36 -36.44 -1.38
N ILE A 623 35.93 -36.25 -0.12
CA ILE A 623 35.78 -37.35 0.85
C ILE A 623 34.74 -38.37 0.38
N ASP A 624 33.63 -37.92 -0.19
CA ASP A 624 32.58 -38.78 -0.71
C ASP A 624 33.04 -39.53 -1.97
N ALA A 625 33.78 -38.86 -2.86
CA ALA A 625 34.40 -39.48 -4.02
C ALA A 625 35.44 -40.54 -3.63
N LEU A 626 36.31 -40.23 -2.66
CA LEU A 626 37.28 -41.16 -2.11
C LEU A 626 36.61 -42.38 -1.46
N THR A 627 35.51 -42.16 -0.72
CA THR A 627 34.71 -43.25 -0.14
C THR A 627 34.15 -44.17 -1.23
N LYS A 628 33.59 -43.61 -2.31
CA LYS A 628 33.06 -44.41 -3.43
C LYS A 628 34.13 -45.24 -4.13
N LEU A 629 35.33 -44.67 -4.34
CA LEU A 629 36.44 -45.41 -4.93
C LEU A 629 36.91 -46.55 -4.01
N TYR A 630 37.01 -46.29 -2.71
CA TYR A 630 37.32 -47.32 -1.71
C TYR A 630 36.30 -48.46 -1.72
N ASP A 631 35.01 -48.14 -1.71
CA ASP A 631 33.94 -49.15 -1.72
C ASP A 631 34.03 -50.01 -2.99
N THR A 632 34.20 -49.37 -4.15
CA THR A 632 34.34 -50.05 -5.45
C THR A 632 35.58 -50.95 -5.49
N ARG A 633 36.71 -50.49 -4.95
CA ARG A 633 37.96 -51.28 -4.91
C ARG A 633 37.85 -52.44 -3.91
N SER A 634 37.12 -52.26 -2.82
CA SER A 634 36.90 -53.26 -1.76
C SER A 634 35.93 -54.37 -2.16
N GLU A 635 35.04 -54.13 -3.13
CA GLU A 635 34.16 -55.16 -3.70
C GLU A 635 34.95 -56.26 -4.45
N ASN A 636 36.15 -55.95 -4.93
CA ASN A 636 37.02 -56.94 -5.53
C ASN A 636 37.73 -57.75 -4.43
N SER A 637 37.44 -59.05 -4.37
CA SER A 637 38.00 -59.99 -3.38
C SER A 637 39.53 -60.06 -3.37
N GLU A 638 40.20 -59.68 -4.46
CA GLU A 638 41.67 -59.63 -4.55
C GLU A 638 42.27 -58.45 -3.77
N PHE A 639 41.54 -57.33 -3.67
CA PHE A 639 42.01 -56.11 -3.00
C PHE A 639 41.35 -55.89 -1.63
N ALA A 640 40.29 -56.61 -1.29
CA ALA A 640 39.49 -56.39 -0.07
C ALA A 640 40.30 -56.37 1.25
N MET A 641 41.44 -57.05 1.31
CA MET A 641 42.31 -57.13 2.50
C MET A 641 43.77 -56.72 2.21
N ASP A 642 44.00 -55.97 1.11
CA ASP A 642 45.34 -55.48 0.79
C ASP A 642 45.74 -54.29 1.68
N GLU A 643 47.05 -54.04 1.77
CA GLU A 643 47.60 -52.96 2.61
C GLU A 643 47.02 -51.58 2.23
N VAL A 644 46.72 -51.37 0.94
CA VAL A 644 46.14 -50.14 0.40
C VAL A 644 44.72 -49.91 0.92
N ASN A 645 43.82 -50.90 0.85
CA ASN A 645 42.45 -50.75 1.35
C ASN A 645 42.42 -50.61 2.88
N LEU A 646 43.28 -51.33 3.62
CA LEU A 646 43.39 -51.17 5.06
C LEU A 646 43.83 -49.75 5.45
N PHE A 647 44.80 -49.19 4.72
CA PHE A 647 45.22 -47.79 4.87
C PHE A 647 44.07 -46.82 4.60
N TYR A 648 43.44 -46.89 3.42
CA TYR A 648 42.38 -45.94 3.05
C TYR A 648 41.11 -46.07 3.89
N LYS A 649 40.81 -47.25 4.43
CA LYS A 649 39.73 -47.42 5.41
C LYS A 649 39.98 -46.57 6.67
N LYS A 650 41.22 -46.56 7.17
CA LYS A 650 41.63 -45.74 8.32
C LYS A 650 41.65 -44.25 7.94
N GLU A 651 42.15 -43.94 6.75
CA GLU A 651 42.30 -42.56 6.28
C GLU A 651 40.96 -41.87 6.01
N ILE A 652 40.00 -42.54 5.37
CA ILE A 652 38.64 -42.01 5.17
C ILE A 652 37.96 -41.75 6.53
N LYS A 653 38.18 -42.62 7.53
CA LYS A 653 37.65 -42.41 8.89
C LYS A 653 38.26 -41.16 9.54
N ARG A 654 39.58 -40.95 9.39
CA ARG A 654 40.29 -39.74 9.84
C ARG A 654 39.71 -38.48 9.19
N LEU A 655 39.65 -38.45 7.86
CA LEU A 655 39.16 -37.31 7.08
C LEU A 655 37.70 -36.93 7.42
N LYS A 656 36.81 -37.92 7.56
CA LYS A 656 35.42 -37.68 7.99
C LYS A 656 35.33 -37.09 9.40
N SER A 657 36.15 -37.60 10.33
CA SER A 657 36.20 -37.08 11.69
C SER A 657 36.70 -35.64 11.74
N GLU A 658 37.70 -35.28 10.94
CA GLU A 658 38.23 -33.91 10.86
C GLU A 658 37.23 -32.95 10.24
N GLN A 659 36.59 -33.37 9.15
CA GLN A 659 35.54 -32.57 8.49
C GLN A 659 34.36 -32.31 9.43
N LEU A 660 33.96 -33.30 10.25
CA LEU A 660 32.92 -33.11 11.26
C LEU A 660 33.32 -32.09 12.33
N LYS A 661 34.59 -32.12 12.80
CA LYS A 661 35.11 -31.13 13.75
C LYS A 661 35.08 -29.72 13.17
N ALA A 662 35.46 -29.55 11.92
CA ALA A 662 35.41 -28.26 11.21
C ALA A 662 33.98 -27.72 11.10
N ASN A 663 33.01 -28.57 10.72
CA ASN A 663 31.59 -28.21 10.64
C ASN A 663 31.02 -27.81 12.00
N ASN A 664 31.36 -28.52 13.07
CA ASN A 664 30.92 -28.19 14.42
C ASN A 664 31.49 -26.84 14.88
N LEU A 665 32.77 -26.57 14.60
CA LEU A 665 33.38 -25.28 14.92
C LEU A 665 32.72 -24.14 14.15
N LEU A 666 32.45 -24.32 12.86
CA LEU A 666 31.73 -23.31 12.05
C LEU A 666 30.35 -23.01 12.64
N ALA A 667 29.57 -24.04 12.99
CA ALA A 667 28.26 -23.86 13.60
C ALA A 667 28.34 -23.08 14.93
N GLN A 668 29.33 -23.36 15.77
CA GLN A 668 29.56 -22.61 17.02
C GLN A 668 29.92 -21.14 16.76
N LEU A 669 30.76 -20.88 15.76
CA LEU A 669 31.15 -19.51 15.38
C LEU A 669 29.97 -18.71 14.82
N ASP A 670 29.09 -19.35 14.05
CA ASP A 670 27.87 -18.72 13.52
C ASP A 670 26.90 -18.32 14.62
N VAL A 671 26.65 -19.21 15.59
CA VAL A 671 25.82 -18.90 16.75
C VAL A 671 26.41 -17.73 17.56
N LYS A 672 27.73 -17.73 17.77
CA LYS A 672 28.43 -16.64 18.48
C LYS A 672 28.31 -15.30 17.73
N LEU A 673 28.48 -15.31 16.41
CA LEU A 673 28.38 -14.11 15.58
C LEU A 673 26.97 -13.50 15.63
N GLU A 674 25.93 -14.33 15.55
CA GLU A 674 24.54 -13.83 15.60
C GLU A 674 24.20 -13.25 16.99
N ALA A 675 24.66 -13.88 18.06
CA ALA A 675 24.52 -13.34 19.42
C ALA A 675 25.18 -11.96 19.58
N ILE A 676 26.39 -11.78 19.02
CA ILE A 676 27.10 -10.48 19.03
C ILE A 676 26.32 -9.43 18.25
N LYS A 677 25.77 -9.78 17.08
CA LYS A 677 24.98 -8.86 16.25
C LYS A 677 23.74 -8.34 16.99
N VAL A 678 22.97 -9.25 17.61
CA VAL A 678 21.77 -8.89 18.39
C VAL A 678 22.14 -7.98 19.57
N ALA A 679 23.19 -8.33 20.32
CA ALA A 679 23.63 -7.53 21.46
C ALA A 679 24.17 -6.15 21.05
N THR A 680 24.85 -6.05 19.91
CA THR A 680 25.36 -4.77 19.38
C THR A 680 24.22 -3.82 19.01
N GLU A 681 23.16 -4.33 18.38
CA GLU A 681 22.00 -3.54 18.00
C GLU A 681 21.21 -3.06 19.22
N PHE A 682 21.13 -3.87 20.27
CA PHE A 682 20.57 -3.45 21.56
C PHE A 682 21.33 -2.25 22.15
N GLU A 683 22.65 -2.31 22.21
CA GLU A 683 23.48 -1.23 22.77
C GLU A 683 23.48 0.04 21.89
N LYS A 684 23.41 -0.09 20.56
CA LYS A 684 23.20 1.06 19.65
C LYS A 684 21.86 1.74 19.90
N ARG A 685 20.77 0.96 20.04
CA ARG A 685 19.45 1.52 20.36
C ARG A 685 19.46 2.26 21.69
N ARG A 686 20.16 1.76 22.71
CA ARG A 686 20.39 2.46 23.99
C ARG A 686 21.09 3.81 23.80
N ARG A 687 22.05 3.90 22.87
CA ARG A 687 22.72 5.17 22.52
C ARG A 687 21.81 6.15 21.76
N ILE A 688 21.04 5.67 20.79
CA ILE A 688 20.10 6.51 20.00
C ILE A 688 19.00 7.10 20.89
N LYS A 689 18.45 6.30 21.81
CA LYS A 689 17.44 6.77 22.77
C LYS A 689 17.97 7.88 23.68
N ARG A 690 19.26 7.86 24.03
CA ARG A 690 19.93 8.93 24.80
C ARG A 690 20.22 10.17 23.96
N ALA A 691 20.58 10.03 22.68
CA ALA A 691 20.86 11.17 21.81
C ALA A 691 19.63 12.10 21.59
N ALA A 692 18.42 11.62 21.86
CA ALA A 692 17.21 12.44 21.83
C ALA A 692 17.10 13.46 22.98
N TYR A 693 17.77 13.25 24.12
CA TYR A 693 17.76 14.17 25.27
C TYR A 693 19.07 14.08 26.08
N SER A 694 19.79 15.20 26.28
CA SER A 694 21.09 15.24 26.95
C SER A 694 21.07 14.84 28.45
N SER A 695 19.93 14.99 29.14
CA SER A 695 19.67 14.44 30.48
C SER A 695 18.17 14.50 30.84
N GLU A 696 17.72 13.71 31.82
CA GLU A 696 16.35 13.78 32.37
C GLU A 696 16.04 15.18 32.93
N LYS A 697 17.03 15.82 33.54
CA LYS A 697 16.94 17.19 34.07
C LYS A 697 16.73 18.22 32.96
N ASP A 698 17.36 18.04 31.81
CA ASP A 698 17.17 18.91 30.65
C ASP A 698 15.77 18.72 30.03
N ARG A 699 15.32 17.46 29.88
CA ARG A 699 13.95 17.14 29.43
C ARG A 699 12.90 17.80 30.31
N TYR A 700 13.03 17.66 31.64
CA TYR A 700 12.11 18.29 32.59
C TYR A 700 12.09 19.81 32.40
N SER A 701 13.27 20.43 32.28
CA SER A 701 13.39 21.88 32.10
C SER A 701 12.71 22.38 30.82
N GLN A 702 12.91 21.68 29.70
CA GLN A 702 12.25 21.98 28.43
C GLN A 702 10.74 21.76 28.52
N ASP A 703 10.30 20.67 29.14
CA ASP A 703 8.89 20.35 29.34
C ASP A 703 8.17 21.40 30.20
N ARG A 704 8.82 21.89 31.27
CA ARG A 704 8.30 22.99 32.10
C ARG A 704 8.24 24.31 31.33
N ALA A 705 9.29 24.64 30.55
CA ALA A 705 9.31 25.85 29.72
C ALA A 705 8.20 25.82 28.66
N MET A 706 7.98 24.67 28.02
CA MET A 706 6.92 24.49 27.02
C MET A 706 5.53 24.59 27.65
N LEU A 707 5.29 23.94 28.80
CA LEU A 707 4.00 24.06 29.50
C LEU A 707 3.70 25.52 29.88
N LYS A 708 4.70 26.24 30.37
CA LYS A 708 4.58 27.68 30.67
C LYS A 708 4.23 28.48 29.43
N SER A 709 4.93 28.25 28.31
CA SER A 709 4.64 28.89 27.03
C SER A 709 3.21 28.61 26.55
N ILE A 710 2.72 27.37 26.65
CA ILE A 710 1.34 27.01 26.29
C ILE A 710 0.33 27.78 27.14
N ARG A 711 0.53 27.86 28.46
CA ARG A 711 -0.37 28.60 29.36
C ARG A 711 -0.39 30.11 29.07
N GLU A 712 0.72 30.68 28.63
CA GLU A 712 0.86 32.12 28.37
C GLU A 712 0.44 32.54 26.95
N THR A 713 0.61 31.68 25.95
CA THR A 713 0.40 32.02 24.53
C THR A 713 -0.94 31.56 23.96
N THR A 714 -1.64 30.64 24.63
CA THR A 714 -2.90 30.09 24.14
C THR A 714 -4.06 31.03 24.50
N SER A 715 -4.75 31.56 23.49
CA SER A 715 -5.97 32.34 23.67
C SER A 715 -7.19 31.45 23.94
N LEU A 716 -8.18 31.98 24.65
CA LEU A 716 -9.48 31.31 24.84
C LEU A 716 -10.17 31.09 23.49
N SER A 717 -10.76 29.91 23.30
CA SER A 717 -11.48 29.60 22.06
C SER A 717 -12.80 30.37 21.98
N GLU A 718 -13.06 31.00 20.83
CA GLU A 718 -14.33 31.70 20.54
C GLU A 718 -15.49 30.72 20.30
N THR A 719 -15.17 29.49 19.90
CA THR A 719 -16.15 28.40 19.71
C THR A 719 -15.99 27.34 20.81
N PRO A 720 -17.07 26.85 21.43
CA PRO A 720 -16.98 25.80 22.43
C PRO A 720 -16.41 24.51 21.82
N LEU A 721 -15.27 24.05 22.36
CA LEU A 721 -14.65 22.78 21.96
C LEU A 721 -15.54 21.60 22.36
N LYS A 722 -15.53 20.54 21.56
CA LYS A 722 -16.26 19.29 21.80
C LYS A 722 -15.30 18.16 22.18
N GLU A 723 -15.83 17.02 22.62
CA GLU A 723 -15.01 15.88 23.06
C GLU A 723 -14.14 15.34 21.92
N GLU A 724 -14.60 15.42 20.67
CA GLU A 724 -13.87 14.98 19.49
C GLU A 724 -12.62 15.84 19.17
N ASP A 725 -12.55 17.05 19.72
CA ASP A 725 -11.40 17.93 19.57
C ASP A 725 -10.23 17.55 20.51
N PHE A 726 -10.46 16.60 21.43
CA PHE A 726 -9.47 16.13 22.39
C PHE A 726 -8.96 14.74 22.04
N ASP A 727 -7.67 14.65 21.74
CA ASP A 727 -6.97 13.38 21.60
C ASP A 727 -6.54 12.90 22.99
N PHE A 728 -7.24 11.91 23.56
CA PHE A 728 -6.94 11.39 24.90
C PHE A 728 -5.73 10.46 24.95
N GLY A 729 -5.18 10.09 23.79
CA GLY A 729 -4.06 9.16 23.66
C GLY A 729 -4.42 7.74 24.10
N GLU A 730 -3.60 7.13 24.95
CA GLU A 730 -3.82 5.77 25.42
C GLU A 730 -4.94 5.72 26.49
N LEU A 731 -6.05 5.08 26.13
CA LEU A 731 -7.18 4.91 27.03
C LEU A 731 -6.78 4.09 28.26
N GLN A 732 -7.00 4.65 29.44
CA GLN A 732 -6.80 3.94 30.69
C GLN A 732 -8.03 3.07 30.97
N GLY A 733 -7.81 1.80 31.33
CA GLY A 733 -8.89 0.91 31.73
C GLY A 733 -9.53 1.31 33.07
N ASN A 734 -10.62 0.64 33.46
CA ASN A 734 -11.33 0.92 34.71
C ASN A 734 -10.53 0.55 35.99
N SER A 735 -9.37 -0.09 35.85
CA SER A 735 -8.49 -0.47 36.96
C SER A 735 -7.46 0.63 37.25
N ILE A 736 -7.27 0.97 38.53
CA ILE A 736 -6.28 1.96 38.97
C ILE A 736 -4.86 1.46 38.69
N LYS A 737 -4.10 2.22 37.91
CA LYS A 737 -2.70 1.91 37.57
C LYS A 737 -1.77 2.44 38.66
N ILE A 738 -0.76 1.65 39.03
CA ILE A 738 0.25 2.03 40.03
C ILE A 738 1.57 2.31 39.30
N LEU A 739 2.09 3.53 39.44
CA LEU A 739 3.39 3.96 38.93
C LEU A 739 4.35 4.16 40.11
N LYS A 740 5.62 3.81 39.92
CA LYS A 740 6.65 3.88 40.98
C LYS A 740 7.85 4.69 40.51
N ASN A 741 8.51 5.38 41.45
CA ASN A 741 9.77 6.11 41.22
C ASN A 741 9.68 7.15 40.09
N ILE A 742 8.61 7.94 40.07
CA ILE A 742 8.44 9.04 39.13
C ILE A 742 9.16 10.27 39.67
N GLU A 743 10.23 10.72 39.01
CA GLU A 743 10.97 11.89 39.47
C GLU A 743 10.14 13.19 39.36
N ASN A 744 10.37 14.12 40.29
CA ASN A 744 9.74 15.45 40.32
C ASN A 744 8.21 15.47 40.46
N ILE A 745 7.61 14.38 40.94
CA ILE A 745 6.19 14.30 41.33
C ILE A 745 6.09 13.75 42.76
N GLU A 746 5.00 14.03 43.46
CA GLU A 746 4.76 13.52 44.82
C GLU A 746 3.92 12.24 44.81
N SER A 747 4.04 11.42 45.84
CA SER A 747 3.16 10.26 46.02
C SER A 747 1.71 10.71 46.24
N GLY A 748 0.75 9.98 45.64
CA GLY A 748 -0.68 10.32 45.70
C GLY A 748 -1.52 9.72 44.58
N TYR A 749 -2.80 10.09 44.53
CA TYR A 749 -3.76 9.70 43.49
C TYR A 749 -4.03 10.88 42.55
N TYR A 750 -3.74 10.68 41.27
CA TYR A 750 -3.82 11.72 40.25
C TYR A 750 -4.99 11.44 39.30
N LEU A 751 -5.79 12.48 39.01
CA LEU A 751 -6.84 12.41 37.99
C LEU A 751 -6.22 12.68 36.61
N ILE A 752 -5.98 11.59 35.89
CA ILE A 752 -5.37 11.63 34.56
C ILE A 752 -6.46 11.84 33.52
N ILE A 753 -6.34 12.92 32.75
CA ILE A 753 -7.25 13.24 31.65
C ILE A 753 -6.78 12.73 30.30
N ALA A 754 -5.47 12.57 30.09
CA ALA A 754 -4.91 12.01 28.86
C ALA A 754 -3.51 11.42 29.08
N VAL A 755 -3.14 10.45 28.23
CA VAL A 755 -1.82 9.80 28.28
C VAL A 755 -1.21 9.75 26.88
N HIS A 756 -0.06 10.38 26.69
CA HIS A 756 0.63 10.45 25.39
C HIS A 756 2.07 9.97 25.48
N SER A 757 2.53 9.22 24.49
CA SER A 757 3.96 8.94 24.30
C SER A 757 4.68 10.02 23.49
N ASP A 758 3.92 10.90 22.82
CA ASP A 758 4.42 11.91 21.90
C ASP A 758 4.26 13.33 22.45
N THR A 759 5.29 14.16 22.29
CA THR A 759 5.33 15.52 22.82
C THR A 759 4.40 16.48 22.08
N ASP A 760 4.21 16.30 20.77
CA ASP A 760 3.35 17.18 19.97
C ASP A 760 1.87 16.91 20.23
N ARG A 761 1.47 15.63 20.33
CA ARG A 761 0.12 15.23 20.75
C ARG A 761 -0.19 15.74 22.15
N ARG A 762 0.74 15.57 23.09
CA ARG A 762 0.66 16.15 24.44
C ARG A 762 0.47 17.67 24.39
N ASN A 763 1.30 18.38 23.62
CA ASN A 763 1.25 19.84 23.52
C ASN A 763 -0.06 20.32 22.90
N LYS A 764 -0.59 19.62 21.89
CA LYS A 764 -1.87 19.92 21.26
C LYS A 764 -3.03 19.72 22.23
N PHE A 765 -3.03 18.62 22.98
CA PHE A 765 -4.03 18.38 24.03
C PHE A 765 -4.00 19.47 25.10
N LEU A 766 -2.82 19.82 25.62
CA LEU A 766 -2.64 20.90 26.59
C LEU A 766 -3.15 22.25 26.06
N LYS A 767 -2.85 22.59 24.80
CA LYS A 767 -3.37 23.81 24.15
C LYS A 767 -4.91 23.81 24.12
N ASN A 768 -5.54 22.70 23.74
CA ASN A 768 -7.00 22.60 23.70
C ASN A 768 -7.62 22.72 25.10
N VAL A 769 -6.99 22.13 26.13
CA VAL A 769 -7.44 22.26 27.52
C VAL A 769 -7.33 23.71 28.01
N VAL A 770 -6.21 24.38 27.73
CA VAL A 770 -6.03 25.80 28.08
C VAL A 770 -7.00 26.71 27.32
N ALA A 771 -7.20 26.46 26.02
CA ALA A 771 -8.15 27.19 25.18
C ALA A 771 -9.61 27.01 25.65
N SER A 772 -9.93 25.88 26.31
CA SER A 772 -11.22 25.64 26.96
C SER A 772 -11.40 26.37 28.31
N GLY A 773 -10.37 27.09 28.77
CA GLY A 773 -10.40 27.92 29.98
C GLY A 773 -9.86 27.26 31.25
N ARG A 774 -9.19 26.10 31.16
CA ARG A 774 -8.57 25.41 32.31
C ARG A 774 -7.04 25.57 32.24
N THR A 775 -6.46 26.37 33.14
CA THR A 775 -5.04 26.79 33.08
C THR A 775 -4.13 26.08 34.08
N ASP A 776 -4.70 25.38 35.07
CA ASP A 776 -4.04 24.56 36.09
C ASP A 776 -3.69 23.13 35.63
N VAL A 777 -3.83 22.83 34.33
CA VAL A 777 -3.44 21.54 33.76
C VAL A 777 -1.93 21.35 33.79
N ASP A 778 -1.47 20.20 34.26
CA ASP A 778 -0.07 19.80 34.39
C ASP A 778 0.15 18.38 33.85
N PHE A 779 1.41 17.93 33.79
CA PHE A 779 1.77 16.58 33.41
C PHE A 779 3.08 16.15 34.06
N PHE A 780 3.25 14.84 34.21
CA PHE A 780 4.55 14.22 34.54
C PHE A 780 4.92 13.18 33.47
N HIS A 781 6.20 12.82 33.42
CA HIS A 781 6.72 11.82 32.50
C HIS A 781 7.20 10.60 33.26
N ASP A 782 6.73 9.42 32.88
CA ASP A 782 7.25 8.15 33.39
C ASP A 782 8.36 7.65 32.47
N VAL A 783 9.59 7.58 33.00
CA VAL A 783 10.78 7.13 32.27
C VAL A 783 10.66 5.66 31.84
N ASN A 784 10.02 4.82 32.66
CA ASN A 784 9.93 3.39 32.38
C ASN A 784 9.00 3.09 31.20
N THR A 785 7.89 3.82 31.11
CA THR A 785 6.90 3.64 30.05
C THR A 785 7.02 4.63 28.90
N SER A 786 7.88 5.65 29.04
CA SER A 786 8.03 6.76 28.09
C SER A 786 6.69 7.45 27.78
N LYS A 787 5.90 7.69 28.82
CA LYS A 787 4.54 8.25 28.71
C LYS A 787 4.40 9.51 29.55
N TYR A 788 3.72 10.50 28.97
CA TYR A 788 3.26 11.71 29.60
C TYR A 788 1.85 11.51 30.13
N TYR A 789 1.67 11.68 31.43
CA TYR A 789 0.38 11.61 32.11
C TYR A 789 -0.07 13.03 32.42
N ILE A 790 -1.17 13.46 31.80
CA ILE A 790 -1.72 14.81 31.93
C ILE A 790 -2.79 14.80 33.01
N PHE A 791 -2.70 15.71 33.99
CA PHE A 791 -3.60 15.80 35.14
C PHE A 791 -3.89 17.26 35.49
N TYR A 792 -4.91 17.51 36.31
CA TYR A 792 -5.12 18.85 36.91
C TYR A 792 -5.42 18.79 38.42
N GLU A 793 -5.64 17.60 38.98
CA GLU A 793 -5.96 17.41 40.40
C GLU A 793 -5.22 16.20 40.99
N LYS A 794 -4.80 16.35 42.25
CA LYS A 794 -4.12 15.35 43.08
C LYS A 794 -4.88 15.17 44.38
N PHE A 795 -4.97 13.94 44.87
CA PHE A 795 -5.58 13.56 46.14
C PHE A 795 -4.65 12.68 46.97
N GLU A 796 -4.75 12.76 48.30
CA GLU A 796 -3.96 11.91 49.20
C GLU A 796 -4.56 10.52 49.37
N ASP A 797 -5.88 10.39 49.22
CA ASP A 797 -6.62 9.15 49.40
C ASP A 797 -7.49 8.80 48.18
N ILE A 798 -7.73 7.49 48.01
CA ILE A 798 -8.51 6.93 46.91
C ILE A 798 -10.00 7.33 46.98
N GLY A 799 -10.55 7.55 48.17
CA GLY A 799 -11.96 7.90 48.36
C GLY A 799 -12.26 9.27 47.77
N SER A 800 -11.43 10.26 48.10
CA SER A 800 -11.49 11.61 47.54
C SER A 800 -11.31 11.61 46.02
N ALA A 801 -10.35 10.85 45.50
CA ALA A 801 -10.13 10.73 44.05
C ALA A 801 -11.33 10.09 43.32
N THR A 802 -11.93 9.06 43.91
CA THR A 802 -13.11 8.36 43.34
C THR A 802 -14.34 9.26 43.37
N ASN A 803 -14.54 10.03 44.44
CA ASN A 803 -15.61 11.02 44.53
C ASN A 803 -15.44 12.12 43.47
N ALA A 804 -14.22 12.62 43.28
CA ALA A 804 -13.91 13.63 42.26
C ALA A 804 -14.08 13.09 40.83
N LEU A 805 -13.68 11.84 40.57
CA LEU A 805 -13.93 11.17 39.28
C LEU A 805 -15.43 11.02 39.00
N SER A 806 -16.22 10.71 40.03
CA SER A 806 -17.68 10.61 39.93
C SER A 806 -18.35 11.98 39.72
N ALA A 807 -17.74 13.04 40.24
CA ALA A 807 -18.21 14.43 40.14
C ALA A 807 -17.58 15.21 38.96
N LYS A 808 -16.94 14.53 38.00
CA LYS A 808 -16.11 15.13 36.93
C LYS A 808 -16.78 16.18 36.03
N GLY A 809 -18.09 16.35 36.10
CA GLY A 809 -18.84 17.29 35.28
C GLY A 809 -18.86 16.92 33.79
N ASN A 810 -19.43 17.81 32.96
CA ASN A 810 -19.63 17.57 31.52
C ASN A 810 -18.64 18.35 30.63
N ARG A 811 -17.42 18.59 31.12
CA ARG A 811 -16.40 19.27 30.33
C ARG A 811 -15.84 18.30 29.28
N PRO A 812 -15.65 18.74 28.01
CA PRO A 812 -15.20 17.87 26.92
C PRO A 812 -13.94 17.06 27.22
N TYR A 813 -12.94 17.68 27.85
CA TYR A 813 -11.66 17.04 28.19
C TYR A 813 -11.72 16.07 29.38
N ASN A 814 -12.89 15.92 30.03
CA ASN A 814 -13.11 14.95 31.13
C ASN A 814 -13.71 13.62 30.65
N GLY A 815 -13.92 13.47 29.33
CA GLY A 815 -14.54 12.30 28.70
C GLY A 815 -13.93 10.98 29.14
N LYS A 816 -12.59 10.89 29.11
CA LYS A 816 -11.81 9.67 29.39
C LYS A 816 -10.95 9.74 30.67
N MET A 817 -11.37 10.54 31.64
CA MET A 817 -10.63 10.70 32.90
C MET A 817 -10.52 9.39 33.70
N SER A 818 -9.36 9.17 34.32
CA SER A 818 -9.02 7.96 35.09
C SER A 818 -8.16 8.29 36.32
N ILE A 819 -7.97 7.32 37.22
CA ILE A 819 -7.14 7.48 38.43
C ILE A 819 -5.84 6.70 38.27
N VAL A 820 -4.72 7.36 38.51
CA VAL A 820 -3.39 6.73 38.61
C VAL A 820 -2.81 6.98 40.00
N LYS A 821 -2.28 5.93 40.63
CA LYS A 821 -1.57 6.01 41.91
C LYS A 821 -0.07 6.13 41.64
N ILE A 822 0.58 7.09 42.29
CA ILE A 822 2.03 7.25 42.27
C ILE A 822 2.62 6.88 43.64
N GLU A 823 3.62 6.01 43.65
CA GLU A 823 4.39 5.57 44.81
C GLU A 823 5.88 5.87 44.59
N ASN A 824 6.33 7.01 45.11
CA ASN A 824 7.73 7.43 45.12
C ASN A 824 8.41 7.18 46.46
#